data_AF-A0A956RJ33-F1
#
_entry.id   AF-A0A956RJ33-F1
#
_cell.length_a   1.000
_cell.length_b   1.000
_cell.length_c   1.000
_cell.angle_alpha   90.00
_cell.angle_beta   90.00
_cell.angle_gamma   90.00
#
_symmetry.space_group_name_H-M   'P 1'
#
loop_
_entity.id
_entity.type
_entity.pdbx_description
1 polymer ?
#
loop_
_entity_poly.entity_id
_entity_poly.type
_entity_poly.pdbx_seq_one_letter_code
_entity_poly.pdbx_strand_id
1 'polypeptide(L)'
;GPAALTVALRQRGAQASATEVMTLLRAELDGELGPDIVTDDTLRAWIGYTSRAELSAALTSLEPLYRAYARLRIDRLGVAYRLGASGDDKADSRAAVMSRVLEGVAASSTPAKGWRVLVLLGDVPAAQLELTSGLRAMAGVRAGSVRNEDETPSASGAEAEAEAEAEAEAQVVAKAPTQVASTHGVSPPSHWAAQVPVTERSIVELLVLARMRAARDRRDQALEITRFTLAQGREAGIPNVDALAMGEARRLLAAGRPWQAVAVIDATPGTAVEEVERAAGAALALAHVSCEDRCGVDEDRRVVEQVLGEAWVQARADRLLEAALGRLVTSPGVGDCPTLSELFAGDAEGALAVAIRRADEDLRKADIAGAIRRAVESDLTMVCAGRYAVPLLYAGGFRQTAAMLGDELSQGPQMVAASQLALQAELAVIAGSGEQAELLARAAGGASSDPRAVWRRAQEFGRTAGDRNYEMLGIHEGLLHTPPDEAAGLRRDLIVRALRDAESGWVIRNMEIGQETLARQVEEHLAGVPPPQRYGEREAMAGLLARTRWSAGGVGDILQDLLWPEPELISRHPAAFARVYRSVSGASFGAATGVTITADPLAPAMVASTLGPKTEIPAITTTYCGDESLVAPRLVYSRVAADAATRRRTAIGLAVTAPAPERVAALDTLMADITASGEDERRREVVDLLLAGLVALPAGQTRAEPMVTDMDELLRLALHLDAADEPE
;
A
#
# COMPACT_ATOMS: atom_id res chain seq x y z
N GLY A 1 9.09 14.13 17.92
CA GLY A 1 9.91 12.94 18.17
C GLY A 1 10.13 12.16 16.88
N PRO A 2 10.95 11.09 16.89
CA PRO A 2 11.35 10.34 15.70
C PRO A 2 10.18 9.76 14.87
N ALA A 3 9.17 9.18 15.52
CA ALA A 3 7.99 8.65 14.80
C ALA A 3 7.23 9.73 14.01
N ALA A 4 7.06 10.92 14.58
CA ALA A 4 6.44 12.05 13.89
C ALA A 4 7.29 12.54 12.71
N LEU A 5 8.62 12.48 12.83
CA LEU A 5 9.54 12.79 11.73
C LEU A 5 9.38 11.76 10.59
N THR A 6 9.28 10.46 10.89
CA THR A 6 9.01 9.44 9.87
C THR A 6 7.70 9.70 9.11
N VAL A 7 6.62 10.06 9.83
CA VAL A 7 5.34 10.41 9.20
C VAL A 7 5.48 11.66 8.33
N ALA A 8 6.16 12.70 8.82
CA ALA A 8 6.37 13.94 8.08
C ALA A 8 7.20 13.74 6.81
N LEU A 9 8.29 12.97 6.90
CA LEU A 9 9.13 12.60 5.74
C LEU A 9 8.31 11.83 4.71
N ARG A 10 7.46 10.90 5.15
CA ARG A 10 6.58 10.14 4.26
C ARG A 10 5.55 11.03 3.56
N GLN A 11 4.78 11.81 4.32
CA GLN A 11 3.72 12.67 3.77
C GLN A 11 4.25 13.70 2.79
N ARG A 12 5.48 14.17 3.00
CA ARG A 12 6.13 15.15 2.13
C ARG A 12 6.96 14.53 1.02
N GLY A 13 7.05 13.20 0.94
CA GLY A 13 7.99 12.51 0.06
C GLY A 13 9.43 13.00 0.22
N ALA A 14 9.81 13.39 1.44
CA ALA A 14 11.04 14.12 1.72
C ALA A 14 12.15 13.19 2.21
N GLN A 15 13.35 13.43 1.71
CA GLN A 15 14.61 12.95 2.26
C GLN A 15 14.91 13.56 3.64
N ALA A 16 15.58 12.80 4.49
CA ALA A 16 16.12 13.25 5.76
C ALA A 16 17.57 13.75 5.61
N SER A 17 17.99 14.71 6.43
CA SER A 17 19.41 15.04 6.58
C SER A 17 20.19 13.86 7.16
N ALA A 18 21.53 13.83 6.96
CA ALA A 18 22.37 12.76 7.49
C ALA A 18 22.18 12.54 9.01
N THR A 19 22.07 13.64 9.77
CA THR A 19 21.83 13.63 11.22
C THR A 19 20.44 13.09 11.56
N GLU A 20 19.42 13.44 10.77
CA GLU A 20 18.06 12.88 10.94
C GLU A 20 18.04 11.38 10.63
N VAL A 21 18.72 10.91 9.58
CA VAL A 21 18.87 9.47 9.29
C VAL A 21 19.51 8.75 10.48
N MET A 22 20.60 9.28 11.04
CA MET A 22 21.25 8.70 12.22
C MET A 22 20.33 8.69 13.44
N THR A 23 19.54 9.75 13.62
CA THR A 23 18.54 9.86 14.70
C THR A 23 17.43 8.81 14.54
N LEU A 24 16.96 8.60 13.31
CA LEU A 24 15.94 7.60 13.00
C LEU A 24 16.48 6.17 13.18
N LEU A 25 17.71 5.88 12.78
CA LEU A 25 18.33 4.56 12.98
C LEU A 25 18.59 4.25 14.46
N ARG A 26 18.94 5.27 15.26
CA ARG A 26 18.99 5.15 16.72
C ARG A 26 17.59 4.81 17.28
N ALA A 27 16.59 5.59 16.89
CA ALA A 27 15.20 5.41 17.31
C ALA A 27 14.65 4.03 16.89
N GLU A 28 15.05 3.49 15.73
CA GLU A 28 14.72 2.14 15.28
C GLU A 28 15.28 1.09 16.26
N LEU A 29 16.57 1.17 16.60
CA LEU A 29 17.20 0.22 17.52
C LEU A 29 16.56 0.28 18.92
N ASP A 30 16.28 1.50 19.40
CA ASP A 30 15.63 1.75 20.68
C ASP A 30 14.14 1.37 20.67
N GLY A 31 13.54 1.18 19.49
CA GLY A 31 12.13 0.83 19.33
C GLY A 31 11.16 2.00 19.41
N GLU A 32 11.66 3.23 19.39
CA GLU A 32 10.88 4.47 19.41
C GLU A 32 10.10 4.70 18.11
N LEU A 33 10.45 4.00 17.03
CA LEU A 33 9.69 3.98 15.77
C LEU A 33 8.54 2.95 15.78
N GLY A 34 8.41 2.16 16.86
CA GLY A 34 7.39 1.14 17.02
C GLY A 34 7.89 -0.29 16.78
N PRO A 35 6.97 -1.24 16.53
CA PRO A 35 7.29 -2.66 16.36
C PRO A 35 7.95 -2.98 15.02
N ASP A 36 7.80 -2.10 14.02
CA ASP A 36 8.30 -2.30 12.68
C ASP A 36 9.80 -1.97 12.58
N ILE A 37 10.51 -2.78 11.81
CA ILE A 37 11.83 -2.47 11.29
C ILE A 37 11.65 -1.74 9.97
N VAL A 38 12.33 -0.61 9.84
CA VAL A 38 12.34 0.20 8.62
C VAL A 38 12.88 -0.65 7.48
N THR A 39 12.18 -0.73 6.37
CA THR A 39 12.67 -1.48 5.21
C THR A 39 13.86 -0.80 4.58
N ASP A 40 14.66 -1.56 3.84
CA ASP A 40 15.82 -1.02 3.14
C ASP A 40 15.41 0.02 2.09
N ASP A 41 14.23 -0.12 1.47
CA ASP A 41 13.67 0.90 0.54
C ASP A 41 13.25 2.17 1.27
N THR A 42 12.63 2.05 2.45
CA THR A 42 12.34 3.24 3.28
C THR A 42 13.61 3.93 3.74
N LEU A 43 14.64 3.18 4.13
CA LEU A 43 15.93 3.75 4.52
C LEU A 43 16.65 4.40 3.33
N ARG A 44 16.61 3.80 2.14
CA ARG A 44 17.10 4.42 0.89
C ARG A 44 16.35 5.72 0.62
N ALA A 45 15.03 5.75 0.77
CA ALA A 45 14.23 6.96 0.58
C ALA A 45 14.59 8.05 1.60
N TRP A 46 14.84 7.69 2.86
CA TRP A 46 15.33 8.64 3.87
C TRP A 46 16.70 9.20 3.54
N ILE A 47 17.62 8.36 3.07
CA ILE A 47 18.98 8.79 2.68
C ILE A 47 18.94 9.64 1.41
N GLY A 48 18.14 9.25 0.42
CA GLY A 48 18.03 9.90 -0.88
C GLY A 48 19.39 10.29 -1.47
N TYR A 49 19.60 11.59 -1.61
CA TYR A 49 20.80 12.19 -2.19
C TYR A 49 21.92 12.48 -1.18
N THR A 50 21.74 12.22 0.12
CA THR A 50 22.78 12.49 1.13
C THR A 50 24.07 11.79 0.74
N SER A 51 25.18 12.54 0.73
CA SER A 51 26.46 12.00 0.32
C SER A 51 27.00 11.00 1.35
N ARG A 52 27.82 10.04 0.89
CA ARG A 52 28.52 9.11 1.78
C ARG A 52 29.40 9.83 2.81
N ALA A 53 29.99 10.97 2.43
CA ALA A 53 30.82 11.78 3.31
C ALA A 53 29.98 12.38 4.46
N GLU A 54 28.80 12.92 4.16
CA GLU A 54 27.88 13.46 5.17
C GLU A 54 27.34 12.36 6.10
N LEU A 55 26.96 11.20 5.55
CA LEU A 55 26.54 10.05 6.36
C LEU A 55 27.67 9.58 7.28
N SER A 56 28.90 9.47 6.76
CA SER A 56 30.07 9.08 7.54
C SER A 56 30.36 10.08 8.65
N ALA A 57 30.30 11.38 8.36
CA ALA A 57 30.48 12.43 9.36
C ALA A 57 29.41 12.36 10.46
N ALA A 58 28.13 12.23 10.10
CA ALA A 58 27.04 12.08 11.06
C ALA A 58 27.20 10.81 11.91
N LEU A 59 27.64 9.70 11.31
CA LEU A 59 27.88 8.43 12.00
C LEU A 59 28.90 8.56 13.15
N THR A 60 29.93 9.41 12.98
CA THR A 60 30.95 9.62 14.04
C THR A 60 30.42 10.30 15.29
N SER A 61 29.29 10.99 15.21
CA SER A 61 28.64 11.63 16.35
C SER A 61 27.86 10.67 17.25
N LEU A 62 27.60 9.43 16.79
CA LEU A 62 26.87 8.41 17.53
C LEU A 62 27.76 7.68 18.54
N GLU A 63 27.15 7.24 19.64
CA GLU A 63 27.75 6.30 20.59
C GLU A 63 28.10 4.97 19.91
N PRO A 64 29.06 4.18 20.43
CA PRO A 64 29.60 3.01 19.73
C PRO A 64 28.55 1.98 19.26
N LEU A 65 27.55 1.67 20.10
CA LEU A 65 26.47 0.74 19.74
C LEU A 65 25.63 1.26 18.58
N TYR A 66 25.11 2.49 18.68
CA TYR A 66 24.29 3.09 17.63
C TYR A 66 25.07 3.32 16.34
N ARG A 67 26.36 3.66 16.45
CA ARG A 67 27.28 3.76 15.33
C ARG A 67 27.42 2.44 14.59
N ALA A 68 27.66 1.35 15.32
CA ALA A 68 27.81 0.02 14.73
C ALA A 68 26.49 -0.46 14.10
N TYR A 69 25.35 -0.19 14.74
CA TYR A 69 24.03 -0.49 14.19
C TYR A 69 23.71 0.29 12.92
N ALA A 70 23.90 1.61 12.93
CA ALA A 70 23.65 2.46 11.78
C ALA A 70 24.56 2.08 10.60
N ARG A 71 25.84 1.76 10.86
CA ARG A 71 26.74 1.23 9.82
C ARG A 71 26.24 -0.09 9.26
N LEU A 72 25.84 -1.03 10.11
CA LEU A 72 25.24 -2.29 9.68
C LEU A 72 24.01 -2.07 8.78
N ARG A 73 23.10 -1.17 9.15
CA ARG A 73 21.89 -0.86 8.35
C ARG A 73 22.24 -0.25 7.00
N ILE A 74 23.16 0.72 6.97
CA ILE A 74 23.57 1.41 5.73
C ILE A 74 24.35 0.45 4.80
N ASP A 75 25.26 -0.36 5.36
CA ASP A 75 26.05 -1.31 4.56
C ASP A 75 25.19 -2.41 3.91
N ARG A 76 24.04 -2.74 4.51
CA ARG A 76 23.05 -3.67 3.91
C ARG A 76 22.40 -3.13 2.65
N LEU A 77 22.30 -1.81 2.50
CA LEU A 77 21.66 -1.21 1.34
C LEU A 77 22.43 -1.49 0.04
N GLY A 78 23.69 -1.89 0.14
CA GLY A 78 24.53 -2.30 -0.97
C GLY A 78 25.84 -1.52 -1.05
N VAL A 79 26.66 -1.86 -2.05
CA VAL A 79 28.00 -1.28 -2.24
C VAL A 79 27.96 0.23 -2.43
N ALA A 80 26.89 0.76 -3.04
CA ALA A 80 26.67 2.19 -3.26
C ALA A 80 26.55 3.01 -1.97
N TYR A 81 26.13 2.38 -0.88
CA TYR A 81 25.96 3.02 0.43
C TYR A 81 27.09 2.75 1.40
N ARG A 82 28.02 1.85 1.06
CA ARG A 82 29.11 1.46 1.94
C ARG A 82 29.92 2.69 2.37
N LEU A 83 29.91 2.96 3.66
CA LEU A 83 30.67 4.04 4.27
C LEU A 83 32.13 3.54 4.35
N GLY A 84 33.06 4.25 3.70
CA GLY A 84 34.38 3.73 3.30
C GLY A 84 35.19 3.00 4.37
N ALA A 85 36.09 2.11 3.91
CA ALA A 85 37.05 1.43 4.77
C ALA A 85 37.96 2.45 5.45
N SER A 86 37.96 2.51 6.77
CA SER A 86 38.93 3.31 7.52
C SER A 86 40.30 2.62 7.48
N GLY A 87 40.92 2.48 6.30
CA GLY A 87 42.28 1.94 6.11
C GLY A 87 42.57 0.52 6.63
N ASP A 88 41.62 -0.13 7.32
CA ASP A 88 41.80 -1.38 8.05
C ASP A 88 40.64 -2.35 7.73
N ASP A 89 40.73 -3.00 6.57
CA ASP A 89 39.68 -3.83 5.96
C ASP A 89 39.14 -4.95 6.88
N LYS A 90 39.89 -5.36 7.91
CA LYS A 90 39.45 -6.38 8.88
C LYS A 90 38.51 -5.83 9.95
N ALA A 91 38.77 -4.60 10.44
CA ALA A 91 37.95 -3.94 11.46
C ALA A 91 36.56 -3.54 10.92
N ASP A 92 36.49 -3.29 9.61
CA ASP A 92 35.29 -2.89 8.88
C ASP A 92 34.55 -4.06 8.22
N SER A 93 34.99 -5.30 8.45
CA SER A 93 34.25 -6.47 7.97
C SER A 93 32.84 -6.52 8.59
N ARG A 94 31.84 -6.92 7.79
CA ARG A 94 30.44 -7.05 8.27
C ARG A 94 30.34 -7.93 9.51
N ALA A 95 31.18 -8.97 9.61
CA ALA A 95 31.26 -9.84 10.79
C ALA A 95 31.80 -9.12 12.03
N ALA A 96 32.83 -8.26 11.89
CA ALA A 96 33.36 -7.46 12.98
C ALA A 96 32.37 -6.36 13.43
N VAL A 97 31.68 -5.71 12.49
CA VAL A 97 30.58 -4.77 12.82
C VAL A 97 29.47 -5.52 13.56
N MET A 98 29.09 -6.71 13.10
CA MET A 98 28.08 -7.54 13.74
C MET A 98 28.45 -7.92 15.18
N SER A 99 29.68 -8.40 15.39
CA SER A 99 30.19 -8.76 16.73
C SER A 99 30.09 -7.56 17.67
N ARG A 100 30.53 -6.38 17.23
CA ARG A 100 30.44 -5.13 18.02
C ARG A 100 29.01 -4.74 18.36
N VAL A 101 28.06 -4.92 17.43
CA VAL A 101 26.64 -4.67 17.70
C VAL A 101 26.13 -5.65 18.76
N LEU A 102 26.38 -6.95 18.61
CA LEU A 102 25.91 -7.97 19.56
C LEU A 102 26.56 -7.81 20.94
N GLU A 103 27.86 -7.53 21.01
CA GLU A 103 28.57 -7.23 22.25
C GLU A 103 28.03 -5.97 22.93
N GLY A 104 27.81 -4.90 22.15
CA GLY A 104 27.23 -3.65 22.65
C GLY A 104 25.79 -3.81 23.15
N VAL A 105 25.00 -4.65 22.49
CA VAL A 105 23.65 -5.03 22.95
C VAL A 105 23.72 -5.83 24.24
N ALA A 106 24.58 -6.86 24.31
CA ALA A 106 24.73 -7.70 25.49
C ALA A 106 25.24 -6.91 26.70
N ALA A 107 26.10 -5.91 26.46
CA ALA A 107 26.58 -4.98 27.49
C ALA A 107 25.54 -3.92 27.86
N SER A 108 24.53 -3.68 27.01
CA SER A 108 23.45 -2.77 27.35
C SER A 108 22.54 -3.43 28.39
N SER A 109 22.18 -2.71 29.45
CA SER A 109 21.17 -3.15 30.43
C SER A 109 19.76 -3.28 29.83
N THR A 110 19.63 -3.09 28.52
CA THR A 110 18.39 -3.08 27.77
C THR A 110 18.30 -4.31 26.86
N PRO A 111 17.76 -5.45 27.35
CA PRO A 111 17.66 -6.70 26.58
C PRO A 111 16.79 -6.62 25.31
N ALA A 112 16.21 -5.46 24.99
CA ALA A 112 15.30 -5.25 23.88
C ALA A 112 15.95 -4.90 22.53
N LYS A 113 17.27 -4.67 22.50
CA LYS A 113 17.94 -4.21 21.28
C LYS A 113 18.40 -5.38 20.39
N GLY A 114 18.66 -6.55 20.99
CA GLY A 114 19.27 -7.69 20.31
C GLY A 114 18.40 -8.38 19.27
N TRP A 115 17.10 -8.51 19.55
CA TRP A 115 16.20 -9.20 18.62
C TRP A 115 16.12 -8.48 17.26
N ARG A 116 16.18 -7.15 17.20
CA ARG A 116 16.16 -6.39 15.92
C ARG A 116 17.37 -6.73 15.06
N VAL A 117 18.54 -6.82 15.69
CA VAL A 117 19.80 -7.19 15.02
C VAL A 117 19.73 -8.61 14.49
N LEU A 118 19.21 -9.54 15.29
CA LEU A 118 19.02 -10.95 14.90
C LEU A 118 17.98 -11.10 13.78
N VAL A 119 16.90 -10.32 13.79
CA VAL A 119 15.95 -10.27 12.68
C VAL A 119 16.61 -9.77 11.41
N LEU A 120 17.39 -8.70 11.46
CA LEU A 120 18.12 -8.23 10.29
C LEU A 120 19.03 -9.34 9.75
N LEU A 121 19.69 -10.10 10.63
CA LEU A 121 20.50 -11.25 10.26
C LEU A 121 19.73 -12.42 9.62
N GLY A 122 18.40 -12.45 9.73
CA GLY A 122 17.58 -13.57 9.29
C GLY A 122 17.39 -14.67 10.35
N ASP A 123 17.95 -14.50 11.55
CA ASP A 123 17.86 -15.48 12.64
C ASP A 123 16.62 -15.20 13.52
N VAL A 124 15.45 -15.47 12.96
CA VAL A 124 14.15 -15.32 13.66
C VAL A 124 14.07 -16.18 14.92
N PRO A 125 14.53 -17.46 14.94
CA PRO A 125 14.56 -18.24 16.17
C PRO A 125 15.38 -17.62 17.29
N ALA A 126 16.60 -17.15 17.01
CA ALA A 126 17.41 -16.48 18.02
C ALA A 126 16.76 -15.15 18.46
N ALA A 127 16.21 -14.38 17.52
CA ALA A 127 15.51 -13.14 17.83
C ALA A 127 14.34 -13.36 18.80
N GLN A 128 13.55 -14.41 18.58
CA GLN A 128 12.44 -14.75 19.47
C GLN A 128 12.93 -15.22 20.84
N LEU A 129 14.01 -16.01 20.90
CA LEU A 129 14.60 -16.46 22.15
C LEU A 129 15.10 -15.28 22.98
N GLU A 130 15.83 -14.37 22.35
CA GLU A 130 16.35 -13.14 22.97
C GLU A 130 15.20 -12.27 23.51
N LEU A 131 14.20 -12.00 22.68
CA LEU A 131 13.03 -11.22 23.05
C LEU A 131 12.25 -11.87 24.21
N THR A 132 12.04 -13.19 24.16
CA THR A 132 11.36 -13.94 25.24
C THR A 132 12.17 -13.88 26.54
N SER A 133 13.50 -13.97 26.47
CA SER A 133 14.38 -13.93 27.64
C SER A 133 14.37 -12.55 28.29
N GLY A 134 14.46 -11.48 27.50
CA GLY A 134 14.28 -10.09 27.98
C GLY A 134 12.89 -9.87 28.59
N LEU A 135 11.86 -10.36 27.88
CA LEU A 135 10.49 -10.66 28.32
C LEU A 135 10.41 -11.07 29.81
N ARG A 136 10.98 -12.25 30.05
CA ARG A 136 10.90 -12.95 31.34
C ARG A 136 11.72 -12.28 32.42
N ALA A 137 12.87 -11.70 32.07
CA ALA A 137 13.67 -10.94 33.01
C ALA A 137 12.86 -9.76 33.59
N MET A 138 12.11 -9.04 32.74
CA MET A 138 11.24 -7.95 33.18
C MET A 138 10.08 -8.43 34.07
N ALA A 139 9.51 -9.61 33.79
CA ALA A 139 8.48 -10.21 34.64
C ALA A 139 9.05 -10.64 36.03
N GLY A 140 10.25 -11.22 36.06
CA GLY A 140 10.89 -11.75 37.27
C GLY A 140 11.31 -10.67 38.29
N VAL A 141 11.65 -9.45 37.84
CA VAL A 141 11.99 -8.31 38.72
C VAL A 141 10.85 -7.98 39.69
N ARG A 142 9.59 -8.28 39.33
CA ARG A 142 8.43 -8.01 40.20
C ARG A 142 8.21 -9.08 41.27
N ALA A 143 8.54 -10.34 40.99
CA ALA A 143 8.40 -11.43 41.96
C ALA A 143 9.41 -11.32 43.11
N GLY A 144 10.58 -10.73 42.87
CA GLY A 144 11.61 -10.51 43.89
C GLY A 144 11.39 -9.30 44.81
N SER A 145 10.51 -8.36 44.45
CA SER A 145 10.33 -7.09 45.18
C SER A 145 9.33 -7.16 46.36
N VAL A 146 8.72 -8.32 46.62
CA VAL A 146 7.82 -8.56 47.77
C VAL A 146 8.42 -9.59 48.73
N ARG A 147 9.75 -9.60 48.87
CA ARG A 147 10.39 -10.29 49.99
C ARG A 147 10.44 -9.32 51.15
N ASN A 148 9.57 -9.56 52.13
CA ASN A 148 9.56 -8.87 53.42
C ASN A 148 10.98 -8.74 53.97
N GLU A 149 11.44 -7.51 54.16
CA GLU A 149 12.58 -7.20 55.02
C GLU A 149 12.18 -7.43 56.48
N ASP A 150 12.00 -8.69 56.88
CA ASP A 150 11.98 -9.07 58.30
C ASP A 150 12.07 -10.60 58.48
N GLU A 151 13.07 -11.23 57.86
CA GLU A 151 13.47 -12.58 58.28
C GLU A 151 14.99 -12.67 58.40
N THR A 152 15.43 -12.74 59.66
CA THR A 152 16.81 -12.97 60.07
C THR A 152 17.24 -14.37 59.63
N PRO A 153 18.42 -14.56 59.01
CA PRO A 153 18.83 -15.88 58.58
C PRO A 153 19.38 -16.67 59.77
N SER A 154 18.63 -17.68 60.22
CA SER A 154 19.12 -18.71 61.13
C SER A 154 19.74 -19.85 60.33
N ALA A 155 20.99 -20.17 60.66
CA ALA A 155 21.80 -21.17 60.00
C ALA A 155 21.50 -22.59 60.50
N SER A 156 21.19 -23.50 59.58
CA SER A 156 21.54 -24.93 59.56
C SER A 156 20.97 -25.48 58.24
N GLY A 157 21.66 -26.21 57.38
CA GLY A 157 22.71 -27.19 57.62
C GLY A 157 22.20 -28.53 57.09
N ALA A 158 22.54 -28.85 55.84
CA ALA A 158 22.54 -30.17 55.23
C ALA A 158 21.21 -30.92 55.08
N GLU A 159 20.44 -30.58 54.03
CA GLU A 159 19.48 -31.47 53.35
C GLU A 159 19.11 -30.81 52.00
N ALA A 160 20.06 -30.73 51.06
CA ALA A 160 19.92 -29.88 49.86
C ALA A 160 19.95 -30.63 48.51
N GLU A 161 19.80 -31.95 48.50
CA GLU A 161 19.87 -32.73 47.23
C GLU A 161 18.69 -33.68 46.98
N ALA A 162 17.75 -33.81 47.91
CA ALA A 162 16.53 -34.62 47.71
C ALA A 162 15.24 -33.79 47.58
N GLU A 163 15.26 -32.51 47.98
CA GLU A 163 14.10 -31.61 47.91
C GLU A 163 14.02 -30.85 46.56
N ALA A 164 15.15 -30.73 45.85
CA ALA A 164 15.23 -30.05 44.55
C ALA A 164 14.51 -30.79 43.41
N GLU A 165 14.30 -32.10 43.52
CA GLU A 165 13.59 -32.90 42.52
C GLU A 165 12.08 -33.00 42.83
N ALA A 166 11.68 -32.93 44.11
CA ALA A 166 10.27 -32.86 44.51
C ALA A 166 9.66 -31.47 44.30
N GLU A 167 10.45 -30.40 44.43
CA GLU A 167 10.00 -29.02 44.20
C GLU A 167 9.88 -28.67 42.70
N ALA A 168 10.60 -29.40 41.83
CA ALA A 168 10.51 -29.27 40.38
C ALA A 168 9.20 -29.85 39.79
N GLU A 169 8.63 -30.90 40.40
CA GLU A 169 7.30 -31.42 40.02
C GLU A 169 6.15 -30.72 40.77
N ALA A 170 6.38 -30.19 41.99
CA ALA A 170 5.37 -29.39 42.70
C ALA A 170 5.18 -27.97 42.12
N GLN A 171 6.16 -27.43 41.39
CA GLN A 171 6.03 -26.14 40.67
C GLN A 171 5.23 -26.20 39.36
N VAL A 172 4.68 -27.36 38.97
CA VAL A 172 3.72 -27.45 37.86
C VAL A 172 2.28 -27.15 38.33
N VAL A 173 2.03 -27.07 39.63
CA VAL A 173 0.74 -26.61 40.22
C VAL A 173 0.95 -25.30 40.97
N ALA A 174 1.61 -24.33 40.33
CA ALA A 174 1.64 -22.96 40.81
C ALA A 174 0.22 -22.38 40.70
N LYS A 175 -0.44 -22.32 41.87
CA LYS A 175 -1.68 -21.59 42.17
C LYS A 175 -1.80 -20.36 41.29
N ALA A 176 -2.81 -20.34 40.42
CA ALA A 176 -3.10 -19.24 39.52
C ALA A 176 -3.01 -17.92 40.30
N PRO A 177 -2.20 -16.93 39.84
CA PRO A 177 -2.11 -15.65 40.52
C PRO A 177 -3.53 -15.06 40.60
N THR A 178 -3.88 -14.52 41.76
CA THR A 178 -5.12 -13.79 42.01
C THR A 178 -5.37 -12.88 40.81
N GLN A 179 -6.33 -13.27 39.97
CA GLN A 179 -6.70 -12.53 38.76
C GLN A 179 -7.13 -11.14 39.22
N VAL A 180 -6.28 -10.15 38.97
CA VAL A 180 -6.71 -8.76 38.96
C VAL A 180 -7.72 -8.71 37.80
N ALA A 181 -9.00 -8.65 38.14
CA ALA A 181 -10.07 -8.56 37.16
C ALA A 181 -9.75 -7.38 36.23
N SER A 182 -9.60 -7.66 34.94
CA SER A 182 -9.27 -6.61 33.97
C SER A 182 -10.47 -5.68 33.84
N THR A 183 -10.21 -4.39 33.98
CA THR A 183 -11.24 -3.33 34.03
C THR A 183 -11.98 -3.16 32.69
N HIS A 184 -11.49 -3.81 31.63
CA HIS A 184 -12.02 -3.75 30.26
C HIS A 184 -12.41 -5.12 29.65
N GLY A 185 -12.55 -6.17 30.46
CA GLY A 185 -13.11 -7.45 29.98
C GLY A 185 -12.22 -8.25 29.00
N VAL A 186 -10.96 -7.85 28.79
CA VAL A 186 -9.98 -8.64 28.05
C VAL A 186 -9.31 -9.62 29.02
N SER A 187 -9.48 -10.92 28.78
CA SER A 187 -8.86 -11.96 29.61
C SER A 187 -7.33 -11.95 29.46
N PRO A 188 -6.57 -12.15 30.55
CA PRO A 188 -5.12 -12.29 30.45
C PRO A 188 -4.75 -13.54 29.63
N PRO A 189 -3.63 -13.52 28.88
CA PRO A 189 -3.15 -14.69 28.16
C PRO A 189 -2.95 -15.88 29.09
N SER A 190 -3.18 -17.09 28.57
CA SER A 190 -3.08 -18.34 29.35
C SER A 190 -1.63 -18.74 29.70
N HIS A 191 -0.65 -17.91 29.35
CA HIS A 191 0.78 -18.20 29.45
C HIS A 191 1.59 -17.03 30.04
N TRP A 192 2.89 -17.25 30.30
CA TRP A 192 3.79 -16.32 31.01
C TRP A 192 3.80 -14.86 30.54
N ALA A 193 3.46 -14.56 29.27
CA ALA A 193 3.39 -13.18 28.78
C ALA A 193 2.43 -12.30 29.59
N ALA A 194 1.40 -12.89 30.22
CA ALA A 194 0.50 -12.18 31.14
C ALA A 194 1.20 -11.59 32.38
N GLN A 195 2.39 -12.10 32.72
CA GLN A 195 3.17 -11.66 33.88
C GLN A 195 4.07 -10.46 33.55
N VAL A 196 4.24 -10.12 32.27
CA VAL A 196 5.08 -9.00 31.86
C VAL A 196 4.34 -7.69 32.08
N PRO A 197 4.88 -6.74 32.87
CA PRO A 197 4.25 -5.44 33.04
C PRO A 197 4.24 -4.69 31.69
N VAL A 198 3.08 -4.15 31.31
CA VAL A 198 2.95 -3.36 30.09
C VAL A 198 3.40 -1.92 30.38
N THR A 199 4.48 -1.52 29.73
CA THR A 199 5.13 -0.20 29.80
C THR A 199 5.27 0.36 28.38
N GLU A 200 5.62 1.64 28.22
CA GLU A 200 5.90 2.25 26.89
C GLU A 200 6.86 1.42 26.02
N ARG A 201 7.78 0.70 26.67
CA ARG A 201 8.74 -0.16 25.99
C ARG A 201 8.24 -1.57 25.78
N SER A 202 7.78 -2.23 26.84
CA SER A 202 7.38 -3.65 26.76
C SER A 202 6.14 -3.87 25.90
N ILE A 203 5.30 -2.84 25.67
CA ILE A 203 4.20 -2.93 24.70
C ILE A 203 4.69 -3.25 23.29
N VAL A 204 5.74 -2.57 22.82
CA VAL A 204 6.32 -2.79 21.48
C VAL A 204 6.89 -4.21 21.39
N GLU A 205 7.63 -4.63 22.41
CA GLU A 205 8.25 -5.96 22.48
C GLU A 205 7.22 -7.09 22.53
N LEU A 206 6.13 -6.94 23.28
CA LEU A 206 5.05 -7.91 23.34
C LEU A 206 4.29 -8.02 22.02
N LEU A 207 4.06 -6.89 21.32
CA LEU A 207 3.47 -6.91 19.98
C LEU A 207 4.37 -7.64 18.98
N VAL A 208 5.68 -7.39 19.00
CA VAL A 208 6.65 -8.11 18.15
C VAL A 208 6.65 -9.61 18.47
N LEU A 209 6.61 -9.98 19.75
CA LEU A 209 6.51 -11.38 20.17
C LEU A 209 5.23 -12.03 19.63
N ALA A 210 4.10 -11.33 19.68
CA ALA A 210 2.85 -11.81 19.10
C ALA A 210 2.99 -12.08 17.60
N ARG A 211 3.60 -11.16 16.83
CA ARG A 211 3.85 -11.36 15.40
C ARG A 211 4.76 -12.57 15.13
N MET A 212 5.81 -12.74 15.92
CA MET A 212 6.69 -13.92 15.84
C MET A 212 5.95 -15.23 16.11
N ARG A 213 4.98 -15.23 17.04
CA ARG A 213 4.12 -16.39 17.32
C ARG A 213 3.19 -16.67 16.14
N ALA A 214 2.57 -15.65 15.56
CA ALA A 214 1.72 -15.78 14.38
C ALA A 214 2.49 -16.34 13.17
N ALA A 215 3.75 -15.93 12.96
CA ALA A 215 4.62 -16.44 11.90
C ALA A 215 5.01 -17.92 12.09
N ARG A 216 4.88 -18.45 13.30
CA ARG A 216 5.05 -19.88 13.65
C ARG A 216 3.72 -20.60 13.82
N ASP A 217 2.66 -20.05 13.23
CA ASP A 217 1.31 -20.58 13.24
C ASP A 217 0.66 -20.72 14.63
N ARG A 218 1.19 -20.01 15.64
CA ARG A 218 0.57 -19.88 16.96
C ARG A 218 -0.28 -18.61 17.03
N ARG A 219 -1.31 -18.57 16.18
CA ARG A 219 -2.12 -17.36 15.93
C ARG A 219 -3.04 -17.02 17.09
N ASP A 220 -3.52 -18.03 17.80
CA ASP A 220 -4.27 -17.91 19.06
C ASP A 220 -3.45 -17.16 20.13
N GLN A 221 -2.22 -17.62 20.40
CA GLN A 221 -1.29 -16.98 21.35
C GLN A 221 -0.94 -15.55 20.91
N ALA A 222 -0.74 -15.35 19.61
CA ALA A 222 -0.48 -14.02 19.05
C ALA A 222 -1.65 -13.06 19.31
N LEU A 223 -2.89 -13.52 19.10
CA LEU A 223 -4.08 -12.72 19.33
C LEU A 223 -4.27 -12.42 20.82
N GLU A 224 -4.10 -13.41 21.71
CA GLU A 224 -4.15 -13.22 23.17
C GLU A 224 -3.15 -12.16 23.63
N ILE A 225 -1.88 -12.29 23.24
CA ILE A 225 -0.81 -11.34 23.60
C ILE A 225 -1.16 -9.94 23.09
N THR A 226 -1.54 -9.82 21.82
CA THR A 226 -1.81 -8.51 21.19
C THR A 226 -2.93 -7.78 21.93
N ARG A 227 -4.08 -8.45 22.13
CA ARG A 227 -5.26 -7.85 22.76
C ARG A 227 -5.00 -7.45 24.20
N PHE A 228 -4.40 -8.35 24.98
CA PHE A 228 -4.06 -8.07 26.38
C PHE A 228 -3.09 -6.90 26.49
N THR A 229 -2.03 -6.90 25.68
CA THR A 229 -0.99 -5.86 25.71
C THR A 229 -1.58 -4.50 25.38
N LEU A 230 -2.41 -4.40 24.36
CA LEU A 230 -3.04 -3.13 23.97
C LEU A 230 -4.05 -2.64 25.01
N ALA A 231 -4.89 -3.53 25.55
CA ALA A 231 -5.85 -3.18 26.60
C ALA A 231 -5.16 -2.67 27.88
N GLN A 232 -4.13 -3.40 28.34
CA GLN A 232 -3.33 -2.99 29.50
C GLN A 232 -2.54 -1.71 29.22
N GLY A 233 -2.01 -1.56 28.01
CA GLY A 233 -1.30 -0.36 27.61
C GLY A 233 -2.17 0.89 27.74
N ARG A 234 -3.41 0.78 27.27
CA ARG A 234 -4.40 1.85 27.36
C ARG A 234 -4.80 2.15 28.80
N GLU A 235 -5.05 1.12 29.60
CA GLU A 235 -5.36 1.26 31.03
C GLU A 235 -4.24 1.95 31.80
N ALA A 236 -2.98 1.65 31.45
CA ALA A 236 -1.79 2.30 32.01
C ALA A 236 -1.55 3.72 31.48
N GLY A 237 -2.38 4.24 30.56
CA GLY A 237 -2.23 5.57 29.98
C GLY A 237 -1.00 5.72 29.07
N ILE A 238 -0.51 4.62 28.50
CA ILE A 238 0.65 4.66 27.59
C ILE A 238 0.26 5.46 26.33
N PRO A 239 1.08 6.44 25.92
CA PRO A 239 0.80 7.23 24.73
C PRO A 239 0.78 6.35 23.47
N ASN A 240 -0.02 6.75 22.48
CA ASN A 240 -0.09 6.12 21.15
C ASN A 240 -0.60 4.66 21.11
N VAL A 241 -1.18 4.12 22.19
CA VAL A 241 -1.75 2.75 22.18
C VAL A 241 -2.80 2.59 21.09
N ASP A 242 -3.67 3.59 20.89
CA ASP A 242 -4.68 3.55 19.83
C ASP A 242 -4.05 3.52 18.42
N ALA A 243 -2.92 4.21 18.23
CA ALA A 243 -2.18 4.17 16.97
C ALA A 243 -1.50 2.81 16.74
N LEU A 244 -0.98 2.18 17.81
CA LEU A 244 -0.43 0.82 17.76
C LEU A 244 -1.52 -0.21 17.44
N ALA A 245 -2.69 -0.11 18.09
CA ALA A 245 -3.83 -0.98 17.83
C ALA A 245 -4.32 -0.86 16.39
N MET A 246 -4.41 0.38 15.88
CA MET A 246 -4.74 0.63 14.48
C MET A 246 -3.70 0.04 13.52
N GLY A 247 -2.40 0.21 13.81
CA GLY A 247 -1.32 -0.38 13.02
C GLY A 247 -1.40 -1.90 12.94
N GLU A 248 -1.66 -2.57 14.07
CA GLU A 248 -1.85 -4.04 14.09
C GLU A 248 -3.11 -4.47 13.36
N ALA A 249 -4.23 -3.75 13.51
CA ALA A 249 -5.46 -4.04 12.80
C ALA A 249 -5.25 -3.95 11.28
N ARG A 250 -4.58 -2.91 10.77
CA ARG A 250 -4.24 -2.78 9.35
C ARG A 250 -3.31 -3.88 8.87
N ARG A 251 -2.28 -4.22 9.64
CA ARG A 251 -1.36 -5.33 9.30
C ARG A 251 -2.12 -6.64 9.15
N LEU A 252 -3.10 -6.90 10.03
CA LEU A 252 -3.97 -8.08 9.97
C LEU A 252 -4.92 -8.04 8.76
N LEU A 253 -5.56 -6.91 8.49
CA LEU A 253 -6.38 -6.71 7.27
C LEU A 253 -5.57 -6.95 5.99
N ALA A 254 -4.38 -6.37 5.90
CA ALA A 254 -3.48 -6.51 4.76
C ALA A 254 -2.94 -7.95 4.60
N ALA A 255 -3.01 -8.76 5.66
CA ALA A 255 -2.71 -10.19 5.63
C ALA A 255 -3.95 -11.07 5.36
N GLY A 256 -5.11 -10.47 5.08
CA GLY A 256 -6.37 -11.16 4.86
C GLY A 256 -6.96 -11.78 6.12
N ARG A 257 -6.79 -11.12 7.28
CA ARG A 257 -7.27 -11.57 8.60
C ARG A 257 -8.25 -10.57 9.25
N PRO A 258 -9.42 -10.35 8.64
CA PRO A 258 -10.38 -9.35 9.10
C PRO A 258 -10.94 -9.62 10.52
N TRP A 259 -11.16 -10.87 10.92
CA TRP A 259 -11.68 -11.20 12.25
C TRP A 259 -10.66 -10.86 13.34
N GLN A 260 -9.40 -11.27 13.17
CA GLN A 260 -8.33 -10.90 14.09
C GLN A 260 -8.16 -9.37 14.17
N ALA A 261 -8.28 -8.64 13.05
CA ALA A 261 -8.19 -7.18 13.04
C ALA A 261 -9.27 -6.51 13.91
N VAL A 262 -10.52 -6.97 13.80
CA VAL A 262 -11.64 -6.48 14.62
C VAL A 262 -11.43 -6.85 16.08
N ALA A 263 -11.00 -8.09 16.37
CA ALA A 263 -10.72 -8.53 17.74
C ALA A 263 -9.61 -7.71 18.42
N VAL A 264 -8.62 -7.24 17.64
CA VAL A 264 -7.55 -6.34 18.11
C VAL A 264 -8.08 -4.95 18.43
N ILE A 265 -8.84 -4.32 17.52
CA ILE A 265 -9.33 -2.95 17.73
C ILE A 265 -10.39 -2.88 18.85
N ASP A 266 -11.17 -3.95 19.04
CA ASP A 266 -12.17 -4.09 20.11
C ASP A 266 -11.53 -4.08 21.51
N ALA A 267 -10.26 -4.50 21.63
CA ALA A 267 -9.51 -4.44 22.88
C ALA A 267 -9.11 -3.00 23.29
N THR A 268 -9.20 -2.04 22.37
CA THR A 268 -8.90 -0.61 22.58
C THR A 268 -10.03 0.25 22.02
N PRO A 269 -11.21 0.29 22.67
CA PRO A 269 -12.38 0.96 22.13
C PRO A 269 -12.13 2.46 21.92
N GLY A 270 -12.06 2.92 20.67
CA GLY A 270 -11.77 4.30 20.30
C GLY A 270 -12.47 4.72 19.01
N THR A 271 -12.25 5.95 18.55
CA THR A 271 -12.93 6.52 17.37
C THR A 271 -12.65 5.78 16.06
N ALA A 272 -11.60 4.95 16.04
CA ALA A 272 -11.13 4.27 14.85
C ALA A 272 -11.72 2.84 14.70
N VAL A 273 -12.47 2.37 15.70
CA VAL A 273 -13.12 1.05 15.72
C VAL A 273 -14.07 0.89 14.54
N GLU A 274 -14.95 1.87 14.30
CA GLU A 274 -15.89 1.82 13.18
C GLU A 274 -15.19 1.71 11.82
N GLU A 275 -14.06 2.37 11.64
CA GLU A 275 -13.37 2.36 10.34
C GLU A 275 -12.72 1.01 10.04
N VAL A 276 -12.13 0.39 11.07
CA VAL A 276 -11.61 -0.98 10.97
C VAL A 276 -12.75 -1.97 10.75
N GLU A 277 -13.88 -1.81 11.44
CA GLU A 277 -15.07 -2.64 11.23
C GLU A 277 -15.58 -2.56 9.80
N ARG A 278 -15.72 -1.37 9.22
CA ARG A 278 -16.19 -1.22 7.85
C ARG A 278 -15.21 -1.85 6.85
N ALA A 279 -13.89 -1.65 7.03
CA ALA A 279 -12.88 -2.25 6.16
C ALA A 279 -12.79 -3.79 6.33
N ALA A 280 -12.93 -4.29 7.56
CA ALA A 280 -13.01 -5.73 7.83
C ALA A 280 -14.27 -6.34 7.23
N GLY A 281 -15.41 -5.66 7.36
CA GLY A 281 -16.67 -6.03 6.72
C GLY A 281 -16.54 -6.09 5.20
N ALA A 282 -15.91 -5.08 4.58
CA ALA A 282 -15.64 -5.08 3.14
C ALA A 282 -14.74 -6.26 2.72
N ALA A 283 -13.69 -6.56 3.49
CA ALA A 283 -12.84 -7.72 3.25
C ALA A 283 -13.61 -9.04 3.36
N LEU A 284 -14.49 -9.17 4.36
CA LEU A 284 -15.34 -10.36 4.56
C LEU A 284 -16.35 -10.52 3.43
N ALA A 285 -17.02 -9.44 3.02
CA ALA A 285 -17.97 -9.45 1.91
C ALA A 285 -17.28 -9.89 0.61
N LEU A 286 -16.13 -9.29 0.28
CA LEU A 286 -15.34 -9.69 -0.89
C LEU A 286 -14.87 -11.15 -0.80
N ALA A 287 -14.38 -11.60 0.35
CA ALA A 287 -13.92 -12.97 0.53
C ALA A 287 -15.05 -13.99 0.42
N HIS A 288 -16.25 -13.64 0.88
CA HIS A 288 -17.43 -14.50 0.78
C HIS A 288 -17.80 -14.73 -0.69
N VAL A 289 -17.99 -13.65 -1.47
CA VAL A 289 -18.40 -13.75 -2.88
C VAL A 289 -17.30 -14.31 -3.78
N SER A 290 -16.02 -14.02 -3.48
CA SER A 290 -14.93 -14.42 -4.37
C SER A 290 -14.32 -15.77 -4.05
N CYS A 291 -14.55 -16.35 -2.86
CA CYS A 291 -13.81 -17.55 -2.44
C CYS A 291 -14.63 -18.73 -1.92
N GLU A 292 -15.93 -18.59 -1.63
CA GLU A 292 -16.79 -19.69 -1.14
C GLU A 292 -16.04 -20.58 -0.11
N ASP A 293 -15.51 -19.93 0.94
CA ASP A 293 -14.73 -20.46 2.08
C ASP A 293 -13.23 -20.76 1.85
N ARG A 294 -12.74 -20.83 0.61
CA ARG A 294 -11.35 -21.23 0.31
C ARG A 294 -10.29 -20.20 0.72
N CYS A 295 -10.67 -18.94 0.90
CA CYS A 295 -9.75 -17.86 1.26
C CYS A 295 -9.29 -17.90 2.73
N GLY A 296 -9.54 -18.96 3.49
CA GLY A 296 -9.00 -19.11 4.86
C GLY A 296 -9.57 -18.13 5.88
N VAL A 297 -10.64 -17.41 5.52
CA VAL A 297 -11.42 -16.58 6.45
C VAL A 297 -11.96 -17.44 7.59
N ASP A 298 -12.28 -18.70 7.33
CA ASP A 298 -12.69 -19.65 8.38
C ASP A 298 -11.55 -20.02 9.33
N GLU A 299 -10.30 -20.04 8.87
CA GLU A 299 -9.16 -20.22 9.76
C GLU A 299 -8.99 -19.00 10.67
N ASP A 300 -9.11 -17.80 10.11
CA ASP A 300 -9.09 -16.54 10.85
C ASP A 300 -10.23 -16.48 11.89
N ARG A 301 -11.45 -16.80 11.47
CA ARG A 301 -12.64 -16.92 12.34
C ARG A 301 -12.41 -17.92 13.47
N ARG A 302 -11.89 -19.13 13.17
CA ARG A 302 -11.63 -20.17 14.17
C ARG A 302 -10.62 -19.73 15.23
N VAL A 303 -9.57 -19.02 14.84
CA VAL A 303 -8.60 -18.44 15.79
C VAL A 303 -9.30 -17.48 16.75
N VAL A 304 -10.18 -16.61 16.23
CA VAL A 304 -10.93 -15.68 17.06
C VAL A 304 -11.94 -16.39 17.93
N GLU A 305 -12.68 -17.36 17.40
CA GLU A 305 -13.63 -18.19 18.16
C GLU A 305 -12.96 -18.94 19.31
N GLN A 306 -11.75 -19.46 19.11
CA GLN A 306 -10.98 -20.12 20.15
C GLN A 306 -10.59 -19.16 21.30
N VAL A 307 -10.26 -17.91 20.97
CA VAL A 307 -9.78 -16.91 21.95
C VAL A 307 -10.92 -16.14 22.61
N LEU A 308 -12.01 -15.88 21.88
CA LEU A 308 -13.12 -15.00 22.29
C LEU A 308 -14.46 -15.70 22.45
N GLY A 309 -14.57 -16.95 22.00
CA GLY A 309 -15.80 -17.71 21.99
C GLY A 309 -16.70 -17.42 20.79
N GLU A 310 -17.51 -18.41 20.42
CA GLU A 310 -18.46 -18.33 19.31
C GLU A 310 -19.46 -17.18 19.48
N ALA A 311 -19.92 -16.94 20.71
CA ALA A 311 -20.87 -15.87 21.01
C ALA A 311 -20.37 -14.47 20.60
N TRP A 312 -19.06 -14.20 20.75
CA TRP A 312 -18.47 -12.94 20.30
C TRP A 312 -18.48 -12.84 18.77
N VAL A 313 -18.11 -13.93 18.08
CA VAL A 313 -18.09 -13.98 16.60
C VAL A 313 -19.49 -13.76 16.03
N GLN A 314 -20.50 -14.45 16.57
CA GLN A 314 -21.89 -14.33 16.13
C GLN A 314 -22.43 -12.91 16.39
N ALA A 315 -22.15 -12.33 17.55
CA ALA A 315 -22.55 -10.95 17.86
C ALA A 315 -21.91 -9.91 16.93
N ARG A 316 -20.80 -10.28 16.27
CA ARG A 316 -20.02 -9.39 15.43
C ARG A 316 -20.28 -9.55 13.94
N ALA A 317 -20.65 -10.75 13.48
CA ALA A 317 -20.87 -11.08 12.08
C ALA A 317 -21.85 -10.10 11.40
N ASP A 318 -23.05 -9.97 11.95
CA ASP A 318 -24.10 -9.12 11.39
C ASP A 318 -23.66 -7.66 11.33
N ARG A 319 -23.02 -7.16 12.40
CA ARG A 319 -22.52 -5.78 12.45
C ARG A 319 -21.46 -5.49 11.41
N LEU A 320 -20.55 -6.43 11.14
CA LEU A 320 -19.50 -6.23 10.14
C LEU A 320 -20.08 -6.18 8.73
N LEU A 321 -21.07 -7.03 8.43
CA LEU A 321 -21.76 -6.99 7.15
C LEU A 321 -22.56 -5.69 7.00
N GLU A 322 -23.31 -5.28 8.03
CA GLU A 322 -24.00 -3.99 8.06
C GLU A 322 -23.02 -2.81 7.92
N ALA A 323 -21.87 -2.85 8.59
CA ALA A 323 -20.85 -1.80 8.49
C ALA A 323 -20.24 -1.72 7.08
N ALA A 324 -20.04 -2.85 6.41
CA ALA A 324 -19.55 -2.90 5.03
C ALA A 324 -20.52 -2.21 4.06
N LEU A 325 -21.83 -2.41 4.27
CA LEU A 325 -22.90 -1.94 3.40
C LEU A 325 -23.47 -0.58 3.82
N GLY A 326 -23.19 -0.14 5.05
CA GLY A 326 -23.77 1.05 5.69
C GLY A 326 -23.39 2.40 5.07
N ARG A 327 -22.59 2.42 3.98
CA ARG A 327 -22.29 3.60 3.16
C ARG A 327 -23.00 3.62 1.80
N LEU A 328 -24.18 3.00 1.71
CA LEU A 328 -25.14 3.23 0.62
C LEU A 328 -25.54 4.71 0.43
N VAL A 329 -25.11 5.63 1.30
CA VAL A 329 -25.35 7.07 1.17
C VAL A 329 -24.17 7.72 0.42
N THR A 330 -24.31 7.70 -0.90
CA THR A 330 -24.01 8.82 -1.80
C THR A 330 -22.86 9.74 -1.35
N SER A 331 -21.71 9.65 -2.01
CA SER A 331 -21.03 10.90 -2.34
C SER A 331 -22.10 11.76 -3.03
N PRO A 332 -22.44 12.98 -2.56
CA PRO A 332 -23.38 13.81 -3.29
C PRO A 332 -22.83 13.90 -4.70
N GLY A 333 -23.58 13.35 -5.66
CA GLY A 333 -23.26 13.51 -7.06
C GLY A 333 -23.09 15.01 -7.27
N VAL A 334 -21.87 15.44 -7.55
CA VAL A 334 -21.66 16.79 -8.06
C VAL A 334 -22.28 16.73 -9.46
N GLY A 335 -23.57 17.06 -9.53
CA GLY A 335 -24.46 16.88 -10.68
C GLY A 335 -25.52 15.81 -10.43
N ASP A 336 -26.77 16.10 -10.79
CA ASP A 336 -28.00 15.31 -10.60
C ASP A 336 -28.03 13.94 -11.34
N CYS A 337 -26.88 13.30 -11.55
CA CYS A 337 -26.76 12.05 -12.28
C CYS A 337 -26.97 10.83 -11.39
N PRO A 338 -27.65 9.78 -11.88
CA PRO A 338 -27.74 8.52 -11.17
C PRO A 338 -26.34 7.92 -10.98
N THR A 339 -26.15 7.26 -9.85
CA THR A 339 -24.96 6.49 -9.53
C THR A 339 -24.89 5.24 -10.41
N LEU A 340 -23.71 4.63 -10.56
CA LEU A 340 -23.61 3.36 -11.27
C LEU A 340 -24.48 2.28 -10.63
N SER A 341 -24.53 2.21 -9.30
CA SER A 341 -25.34 1.25 -8.56
C SER A 341 -26.82 1.37 -8.91
N GLU A 342 -27.33 2.60 -9.04
CA GLU A 342 -28.69 2.86 -9.51
C GLU A 342 -28.88 2.47 -10.98
N LEU A 343 -27.86 2.59 -11.83
CA LEU A 343 -27.93 2.22 -13.25
C LEU A 343 -27.85 0.71 -13.50
N PHE A 344 -27.14 -0.03 -12.63
CA PHE A 344 -27.01 -1.48 -12.67
C PHE A 344 -28.19 -2.22 -12.02
N ALA A 345 -29.01 -1.53 -11.22
CA ALA A 345 -30.19 -2.15 -10.62
C ALA A 345 -31.09 -2.79 -11.69
N GLY A 346 -31.57 -4.01 -11.43
CA GLY A 346 -32.30 -4.80 -12.41
C GLY A 346 -33.62 -4.17 -12.85
N ASP A 347 -34.21 -3.35 -12.00
CA ASP A 347 -35.42 -2.55 -12.22
C ASP A 347 -35.13 -1.11 -12.67
N ALA A 348 -33.87 -0.72 -12.85
CA ALA A 348 -33.52 0.62 -13.28
C ALA A 348 -34.08 0.91 -14.68
N GLU A 349 -34.97 1.90 -14.72
CA GLU A 349 -35.60 2.36 -15.95
C GLU A 349 -34.76 3.44 -16.65
N GLY A 350 -35.04 3.67 -17.94
CA GLY A 350 -34.38 4.70 -18.73
C GLY A 350 -33.30 4.18 -19.68
N ALA A 351 -33.02 4.96 -20.72
CA ALA A 351 -32.15 4.55 -21.81
C ALA A 351 -30.70 4.31 -21.36
N LEU A 352 -30.21 5.06 -20.38
CA LEU A 352 -28.85 4.91 -19.84
C LEU A 352 -28.67 3.59 -19.07
N ALA A 353 -29.61 3.24 -18.19
CA ALA A 353 -29.58 1.97 -17.47
C ALA A 353 -29.67 0.78 -18.44
N VAL A 354 -30.51 0.87 -19.48
CA VAL A 354 -30.58 -0.15 -20.55
C VAL A 354 -29.25 -0.28 -21.30
N ALA A 355 -28.58 0.83 -21.61
CA ALA A 355 -27.29 0.80 -22.31
C ALA A 355 -26.20 0.13 -21.45
N ILE A 356 -26.13 0.46 -20.16
CA ILE A 356 -25.16 -0.11 -19.23
C ILE A 356 -25.38 -1.61 -19.03
N ARG A 357 -26.62 -2.06 -18.80
CA ARG A 357 -26.90 -3.50 -18.67
C ARG A 357 -26.53 -4.30 -19.91
N ARG A 358 -26.80 -3.76 -21.10
CA ARG A 358 -26.39 -4.43 -22.35
C ARG A 358 -24.89 -4.44 -22.55
N ALA A 359 -24.21 -3.36 -22.15
CA ALA A 359 -22.75 -3.28 -22.15
C ALA A 359 -22.12 -4.32 -21.21
N ASP A 360 -22.73 -4.55 -20.04
CA ASP A 360 -22.29 -5.57 -19.08
C ASP A 360 -22.44 -7.00 -19.65
N GLU A 361 -23.49 -7.27 -20.43
CA GLU A 361 -23.66 -8.57 -21.06
C GLU A 361 -22.58 -8.89 -22.10
N ASP A 362 -22.31 -7.95 -23.02
CA ASP A 362 -21.27 -8.09 -24.05
C ASP A 362 -21.15 -6.79 -24.84
N LEU A 363 -20.24 -5.89 -24.44
CA LEU A 363 -20.00 -4.59 -25.08
C LEU A 363 -19.75 -4.66 -26.60
N ARG A 364 -19.42 -5.82 -27.18
CA ARG A 364 -19.14 -5.97 -28.61
C ARG A 364 -20.38 -6.22 -29.47
N LYS A 365 -21.57 -6.41 -28.89
CA LYS A 365 -22.81 -6.60 -29.65
C LYS A 365 -23.18 -5.35 -30.45
N ALA A 366 -23.57 -5.56 -31.71
CA ALA A 366 -23.87 -4.47 -32.65
C ALA A 366 -25.04 -3.56 -32.22
N ASP A 367 -25.99 -4.06 -31.42
CA ASP A 367 -27.16 -3.29 -30.98
C ASP A 367 -26.88 -2.38 -29.77
N ILE A 368 -25.71 -2.51 -29.14
CA ILE A 368 -25.30 -1.70 -27.98
C ILE A 368 -25.03 -0.26 -28.38
N ALA A 369 -24.39 -0.05 -29.52
CA ALA A 369 -24.16 1.29 -30.03
C ALA A 369 -25.46 2.09 -30.15
N GLY A 370 -26.55 1.45 -30.60
CA GLY A 370 -27.89 2.06 -30.65
C GLY A 370 -28.52 2.27 -29.27
N ALA A 371 -28.21 1.43 -28.28
CA ALA A 371 -28.65 1.65 -26.90
C ALA A 371 -27.92 2.83 -26.26
N ILE A 372 -26.59 2.92 -26.41
CA ILE A 372 -25.77 4.04 -25.91
C ILE A 372 -26.20 5.35 -26.58
N ARG A 373 -26.42 5.35 -27.90
CA ARG A 373 -26.96 6.50 -28.62
C ARG A 373 -28.28 6.99 -28.02
N ARG A 374 -29.24 6.10 -27.80
CA ARG A 374 -30.52 6.45 -27.17
C ARG A 374 -30.34 7.00 -25.76
N ALA A 375 -29.33 6.54 -25.01
CA ALA A 375 -29.00 7.08 -23.69
C ALA A 375 -28.55 8.53 -23.77
N VAL A 376 -27.68 8.86 -24.75
CA VAL A 376 -27.24 10.23 -25.02
C VAL A 376 -28.42 11.11 -25.45
N GLU A 377 -29.23 10.66 -26.41
CA GLU A 377 -30.40 11.40 -26.88
C GLU A 377 -31.45 11.67 -25.78
N SER A 378 -31.54 10.78 -24.79
CA SER A 378 -32.49 10.90 -23.68
C SER A 378 -32.01 11.83 -22.56
N ASP A 379 -30.72 12.15 -22.49
CA ASP A 379 -30.16 13.06 -21.49
C ASP A 379 -30.14 14.50 -21.99
N LEU A 380 -31.16 15.27 -21.63
CA LEU A 380 -31.30 16.68 -22.03
C LEU A 380 -30.15 17.58 -21.56
N THR A 381 -29.43 17.20 -20.50
CA THR A 381 -28.30 17.98 -19.95
C THR A 381 -26.96 17.59 -20.56
N MET A 382 -26.91 16.39 -21.16
CA MET A 382 -25.71 15.73 -21.69
C MET A 382 -24.63 15.45 -20.62
N VAL A 383 -24.89 15.75 -19.35
CA VAL A 383 -23.92 15.61 -18.26
C VAL A 383 -23.78 14.14 -17.86
N CYS A 384 -24.89 13.43 -17.72
CA CYS A 384 -24.91 12.07 -17.20
C CYS A 384 -24.56 11.06 -18.29
N ALA A 385 -25.16 11.20 -19.47
CA ALA A 385 -24.79 10.41 -20.62
C ALA A 385 -23.33 10.68 -21.00
N GLY A 386 -22.85 11.93 -20.97
CA GLY A 386 -21.43 12.19 -21.25
C GLY A 386 -20.49 11.45 -20.30
N ARG A 387 -20.84 11.36 -19.01
CA ARG A 387 -20.02 10.66 -18.01
C ARG A 387 -19.95 9.15 -18.23
N TYR A 388 -21.06 8.53 -18.63
CA TYR A 388 -21.14 7.06 -18.70
C TYR A 388 -21.09 6.51 -20.13
N ALA A 389 -21.72 7.18 -21.10
CA ALA A 389 -21.82 6.72 -22.48
C ALA A 389 -20.50 6.87 -23.25
N VAL A 390 -19.72 7.92 -23.00
CA VAL A 390 -18.47 8.19 -23.73
C VAL A 390 -17.42 7.09 -23.50
N PRO A 391 -17.11 6.69 -22.25
CA PRO A 391 -16.22 5.55 -22.01
C PRO A 391 -16.70 4.26 -22.69
N LEU A 392 -18.02 4.01 -22.74
CA LEU A 392 -18.59 2.85 -23.42
C LEU A 392 -18.45 2.91 -24.95
N LEU A 393 -18.66 4.09 -25.54
CA LEU A 393 -18.47 4.30 -26.98
C LEU A 393 -17.01 4.06 -27.37
N TYR A 394 -16.08 4.56 -26.56
CA TYR A 394 -14.65 4.35 -26.77
C TYR A 394 -14.27 2.87 -26.63
N ALA A 395 -14.57 2.26 -25.48
CA ALA A 395 -14.20 0.88 -25.19
C ALA A 395 -14.88 -0.15 -26.12
N GLY A 396 -16.09 0.14 -26.60
CA GLY A 396 -16.78 -0.66 -27.60
C GLY A 396 -16.32 -0.45 -29.04
N GLY A 397 -15.39 0.50 -29.28
CA GLY A 397 -14.91 0.82 -30.63
C GLY A 397 -15.97 1.44 -31.55
N PHE A 398 -17.00 2.07 -31.00
CA PHE A 398 -18.18 2.55 -31.73
C PHE A 398 -17.97 3.90 -32.45
N ARG A 399 -16.87 4.04 -33.22
CA ARG A 399 -16.46 5.29 -33.87
C ARG A 399 -17.54 5.92 -34.76
N GLN A 400 -18.22 5.10 -35.57
CA GLN A 400 -19.28 5.58 -36.47
C GLN A 400 -20.46 6.18 -35.68
N THR A 401 -20.84 5.56 -34.57
CA THR A 401 -21.93 6.03 -33.72
C THR A 401 -21.55 7.34 -33.02
N ALA A 402 -20.30 7.46 -32.56
CA ALA A 402 -19.78 8.70 -32.00
C ALA A 402 -19.82 9.85 -33.02
N ALA A 403 -19.42 9.61 -34.28
CA ALA A 403 -19.47 10.59 -35.35
C ALA A 403 -20.91 11.07 -35.63
N MET A 404 -21.87 10.13 -35.77
CA MET A 404 -23.28 10.48 -36.00
C MET A 404 -23.88 11.29 -34.84
N LEU A 405 -23.58 10.90 -33.60
CA LEU A 405 -24.02 11.65 -32.41
C LEU A 405 -23.42 13.06 -32.39
N GLY A 406 -22.14 13.21 -32.73
CA GLY A 406 -21.48 14.51 -32.84
C GLY A 406 -22.19 15.42 -33.86
N ASP A 407 -22.50 14.89 -35.04
CA ASP A 407 -23.21 15.63 -36.10
C ASP A 407 -24.62 16.04 -35.67
N GLU A 408 -25.38 15.14 -35.06
CA GLU A 408 -26.73 15.43 -34.59
C GLU A 408 -26.74 16.49 -33.48
N LEU A 409 -25.85 16.38 -32.51
CA LEU A 409 -25.72 17.38 -31.45
C LEU A 409 -25.28 18.75 -31.99
N SER A 410 -24.55 18.79 -33.12
CA SER A 410 -24.13 20.05 -33.75
C SER A 410 -25.30 20.82 -34.39
N GLN A 411 -26.36 20.10 -34.77
CA GLN A 411 -27.56 20.66 -35.41
C GLN A 411 -28.65 21.03 -34.38
N GLY A 412 -28.53 20.55 -33.13
CA GLY A 412 -29.50 20.79 -32.07
C GLY A 412 -29.35 22.15 -31.37
N PRO A 413 -30.41 22.65 -30.70
CA PRO A 413 -30.33 23.86 -29.88
C PRO A 413 -29.37 23.68 -28.70
N GLN A 414 -28.41 24.60 -28.55
CA GLN A 414 -27.40 24.56 -27.47
C GLN A 414 -27.97 25.07 -26.14
N MET A 415 -28.63 24.19 -25.38
CA MET A 415 -29.26 24.57 -24.10
C MET A 415 -28.28 24.61 -22.91
N VAL A 416 -27.19 23.82 -22.95
CA VAL A 416 -26.15 23.76 -21.92
C VAL A 416 -24.78 23.79 -22.60
N ALA A 417 -24.38 24.97 -23.08
CA ALA A 417 -23.28 25.14 -24.03
C ALA A 417 -21.98 24.42 -23.61
N ALA A 418 -21.52 24.58 -22.37
CA ALA A 418 -20.24 24.01 -21.95
C ALA A 418 -20.22 22.46 -21.90
N SER A 419 -21.22 21.83 -21.28
CA SER A 419 -21.26 20.36 -21.16
C SER A 419 -21.50 19.68 -22.51
N GLN A 420 -22.38 20.25 -23.34
CA GLN A 420 -22.65 19.75 -24.68
C GLN A 420 -21.39 19.85 -25.56
N LEU A 421 -20.66 20.97 -25.51
CA LEU A 421 -19.42 21.14 -26.28
C LEU A 421 -18.32 20.18 -25.78
N ALA A 422 -18.21 19.95 -24.46
CA ALA A 422 -17.27 18.98 -23.91
C ALA A 422 -17.60 17.56 -24.38
N LEU A 423 -18.88 17.14 -24.33
CA LEU A 423 -19.32 15.85 -24.87
C LEU A 423 -19.01 15.72 -26.37
N GLN A 424 -19.32 16.74 -27.17
CA GLN A 424 -19.02 16.73 -28.60
C GLN A 424 -17.51 16.62 -28.86
N ALA A 425 -16.69 17.25 -28.03
CA ALA A 425 -15.24 17.14 -28.13
C ALA A 425 -14.76 15.70 -27.91
N GLU A 426 -15.28 15.03 -26.88
CA GLU A 426 -14.96 13.62 -26.59
C GLU A 426 -15.46 12.67 -27.69
N LEU A 427 -16.68 12.90 -28.20
CA LEU A 427 -17.21 12.16 -29.35
C LEU A 427 -16.34 12.33 -30.59
N ALA A 428 -15.82 13.55 -30.82
CA ALA A 428 -14.91 13.83 -31.93
C ALA A 428 -13.56 13.11 -31.77
N VAL A 429 -13.04 12.97 -30.54
CA VAL A 429 -11.87 12.12 -30.25
C VAL A 429 -12.15 10.67 -30.64
N ILE A 430 -13.28 10.10 -30.17
CA ILE A 430 -13.66 8.70 -30.49
C ILE A 430 -13.83 8.51 -32.01
N ALA A 431 -14.39 9.49 -32.71
CA ALA A 431 -14.57 9.47 -34.16
C ALA A 431 -13.25 9.62 -34.95
N GLY A 432 -12.14 9.99 -34.30
CA GLY A 432 -10.85 10.26 -34.95
C GLY A 432 -10.76 11.67 -35.58
N SER A 433 -11.58 12.61 -35.13
CA SER A 433 -11.65 14.00 -35.61
C SER A 433 -10.96 14.97 -34.63
N GLY A 434 -9.66 14.77 -34.40
CA GLY A 434 -8.89 15.48 -33.36
C GLY A 434 -8.92 17.02 -33.44
N GLU A 435 -8.81 17.61 -34.63
CA GLU A 435 -8.87 19.09 -34.78
C GLU A 435 -10.22 19.66 -34.33
N GLN A 436 -11.30 18.97 -34.66
CA GLN A 436 -12.65 19.35 -34.23
C GLN A 436 -12.79 19.18 -32.72
N ALA A 437 -12.25 18.10 -32.14
CA ALA A 437 -12.24 17.88 -30.70
C ALA A 437 -11.57 19.04 -29.96
N GLU A 438 -10.40 19.51 -30.42
CA GLU A 438 -9.71 20.63 -29.80
C GLU A 438 -10.52 21.94 -29.84
N LEU A 439 -11.11 22.25 -31.00
CA LEU A 439 -11.93 23.45 -31.17
C LEU A 439 -13.14 23.44 -30.22
N LEU A 440 -13.81 22.29 -30.13
CA LEU A 440 -14.98 22.10 -29.25
C LEU A 440 -14.58 22.17 -27.78
N ALA A 441 -13.45 21.59 -27.37
CA ALA A 441 -12.97 21.68 -25.99
C ALA A 441 -12.60 23.11 -25.59
N ARG A 442 -11.96 23.89 -26.48
CA ARG A 442 -11.71 25.34 -26.25
C ARG A 442 -13.02 26.12 -26.12
N ALA A 443 -14.01 25.83 -26.95
CA ALA A 443 -15.32 26.43 -26.82
C ALA A 443 -16.00 26.04 -25.50
N ALA A 444 -15.89 24.78 -25.07
CA ALA A 444 -16.41 24.29 -23.80
C ALA A 444 -15.77 25.00 -22.60
N GLY A 445 -14.44 25.09 -22.58
CA GLY A 445 -13.69 25.79 -21.54
C GLY A 445 -14.06 27.28 -21.48
N GLY A 446 -14.21 27.94 -22.62
CA GLY A 446 -14.62 29.35 -22.70
C GLY A 446 -16.07 29.61 -22.29
N ALA A 447 -16.96 28.63 -22.45
CA ALA A 447 -18.36 28.71 -22.05
C ALA A 447 -18.60 28.29 -20.58
N SER A 448 -17.65 27.62 -19.93
CA SER A 448 -17.79 27.07 -18.59
C SER A 448 -17.58 28.11 -17.49
N SER A 449 -18.38 28.04 -16.42
CA SER A 449 -18.11 28.77 -15.17
C SER A 449 -16.98 28.15 -14.35
N ASP A 450 -16.61 26.90 -14.64
CA ASP A 450 -15.44 26.22 -14.08
C ASP A 450 -14.61 25.58 -15.21
N PRO A 451 -13.72 26.36 -15.86
CA PRO A 451 -12.85 25.83 -16.91
C PRO A 451 -11.90 24.74 -16.41
N ARG A 452 -11.51 24.75 -15.12
CA ARG A 452 -10.55 23.77 -14.58
C ARG A 452 -11.11 22.36 -14.63
N ALA A 453 -12.40 22.20 -14.32
CA ALA A 453 -13.08 20.91 -14.43
C ALA A 453 -13.14 20.39 -15.87
N VAL A 454 -13.40 21.28 -16.85
CA VAL A 454 -13.41 20.92 -18.27
C VAL A 454 -12.04 20.42 -18.73
N TRP A 455 -10.97 21.14 -18.35
CA TRP A 455 -9.62 20.78 -18.78
C TRP A 455 -9.06 19.53 -18.11
N ARG A 456 -9.41 19.29 -16.85
CA ARG A 456 -9.09 18.03 -16.17
C ARG A 456 -9.78 16.85 -16.85
N ARG A 457 -11.08 16.99 -17.15
CA ARG A 457 -11.83 15.97 -17.90
C ARG A 457 -11.24 15.70 -19.28
N ALA A 458 -10.88 16.75 -20.03
CA ALA A 458 -10.24 16.60 -21.34
C ALA A 458 -8.87 15.90 -21.25
N GLN A 459 -8.07 16.23 -20.24
CA GLN A 459 -6.80 15.55 -19.96
C GLN A 459 -7.01 14.06 -19.64
N GLU A 460 -7.90 13.75 -18.71
CA GLU A 460 -8.20 12.38 -18.28
C GLU A 460 -8.73 11.56 -19.45
N PHE A 461 -9.70 12.08 -20.21
CA PHE A 461 -10.25 11.39 -21.36
C PHE A 461 -9.23 11.24 -22.49
N GLY A 462 -8.45 12.27 -22.82
CA GLY A 462 -7.41 12.19 -23.86
C GLY A 462 -6.35 11.13 -23.54
N ARG A 463 -5.97 11.01 -22.26
CA ARG A 463 -5.09 9.95 -21.79
C ARG A 463 -5.70 8.56 -21.95
N THR A 464 -6.94 8.39 -21.53
CA THR A 464 -7.69 7.12 -21.64
C THR A 464 -7.90 6.73 -23.10
N ALA A 465 -8.18 7.71 -23.95
CA ALA A 465 -8.43 7.49 -25.37
C ALA A 465 -7.16 7.28 -26.21
N GLY A 466 -5.98 7.54 -25.63
CA GLY A 466 -4.72 7.56 -26.36
C GLY A 466 -4.57 8.77 -27.32
N ASP A 467 -5.45 9.76 -27.25
CA ASP A 467 -5.38 10.96 -28.10
C ASP A 467 -4.39 11.98 -27.51
N ARG A 468 -3.20 11.98 -28.10
CA ARG A 468 -2.09 12.86 -27.73
C ARG A 468 -2.47 14.34 -27.70
N ASN A 469 -3.11 14.83 -28.76
CA ASN A 469 -3.29 16.26 -28.94
C ASN A 469 -4.37 16.76 -28.00
N TYR A 470 -5.41 15.96 -27.78
CA TYR A 470 -6.46 16.25 -26.81
C TYR A 470 -5.95 16.21 -25.36
N GLU A 471 -5.15 15.20 -25.00
CA GLU A 471 -4.47 15.13 -23.68
C GLU A 471 -3.60 16.39 -23.47
N MET A 472 -2.78 16.74 -24.45
CA MET A 472 -1.91 17.93 -24.40
C MET A 472 -2.68 19.23 -24.29
N LEU A 473 -3.81 19.36 -24.99
CA LEU A 473 -4.70 20.52 -24.87
C LEU A 473 -5.21 20.65 -23.42
N GLY A 474 -5.73 19.55 -22.85
CA GLY A 474 -6.19 19.53 -21.46
C GLY A 474 -5.10 19.91 -20.46
N ILE A 475 -3.88 19.41 -20.65
CA ILE A 475 -2.73 19.76 -19.80
C ILE A 475 -2.37 21.24 -19.94
N HIS A 476 -2.21 21.76 -21.16
CA HIS A 476 -1.81 23.15 -21.39
C HIS A 476 -2.84 24.15 -20.89
N GLU A 477 -4.11 23.95 -21.23
CA GLU A 477 -5.18 24.83 -20.78
C GLU A 477 -5.39 24.68 -19.26
N GLY A 478 -5.27 23.46 -18.74
CA GLY A 478 -5.25 23.21 -17.29
C GLY A 478 -4.17 24.01 -16.57
N LEU A 479 -2.95 24.08 -17.11
CA LEU A 479 -1.84 24.87 -16.56
C LEU A 479 -2.11 26.39 -16.63
N LEU A 480 -2.79 26.88 -17.67
CA LEU A 480 -3.16 28.30 -17.78
C LEU A 480 -4.23 28.70 -16.75
N HIS A 481 -5.11 27.77 -16.39
CA HIS A 481 -6.24 28.02 -15.49
C HIS A 481 -6.00 27.59 -14.03
N THR A 482 -4.88 26.93 -13.73
CA THR A 482 -4.53 26.42 -12.39
C THR A 482 -3.39 27.25 -11.78
N PRO A 483 -3.49 27.70 -10.51
CA PRO A 483 -2.43 28.41 -9.82
C PRO A 483 -1.10 27.62 -9.81
N PRO A 484 0.07 28.29 -9.91
CA PRO A 484 1.36 27.62 -10.02
C PRO A 484 1.68 26.60 -8.91
N ASP A 485 1.18 26.83 -7.70
CA ASP A 485 1.32 26.00 -6.50
C ASP A 485 0.42 24.76 -6.50
N GLU A 486 -0.73 24.82 -7.19
CA GLU A 486 -1.65 23.68 -7.39
C GLU A 486 -1.30 22.88 -8.67
N ALA A 487 -0.52 23.46 -9.58
CA ALA A 487 -0.22 22.92 -10.91
C ALA A 487 0.86 21.81 -10.95
N ALA A 488 1.40 21.37 -9.80
CA ALA A 488 2.50 20.40 -9.76
C ALA A 488 2.16 19.08 -10.49
N GLY A 489 0.93 18.57 -10.29
CA GLY A 489 0.46 17.37 -10.97
C GLY A 489 0.37 17.52 -12.49
N LEU A 490 -0.13 18.66 -12.97
CA LEU A 490 -0.23 18.95 -14.41
C LEU A 490 1.16 19.08 -15.07
N ARG A 491 2.15 19.68 -14.39
CA ARG A 491 3.53 19.76 -14.89
C ARG A 491 4.18 18.38 -14.98
N ARG A 492 3.96 17.53 -13.96
CA ARG A 492 4.42 16.14 -14.00
C ARG A 492 3.79 15.39 -15.19
N ASP A 493 2.49 15.55 -15.39
CA ASP A 493 1.77 14.88 -16.48
C ASP A 493 2.26 15.36 -17.86
N LEU A 494 2.59 16.65 -18.01
CA LEU A 494 3.22 17.21 -19.22
C LEU A 494 4.56 16.51 -19.53
N ILE A 495 5.40 16.30 -18.52
CA ILE A 495 6.71 15.66 -18.67
C ILE A 495 6.55 14.18 -18.99
N VAL A 496 5.65 13.48 -18.28
CA VAL A 496 5.34 12.09 -18.57
C VAL A 496 4.83 11.94 -20.01
N ARG A 497 3.99 12.85 -20.50
CA ARG A 497 3.55 12.88 -21.89
C ARG A 497 4.71 13.10 -22.85
N ALA A 498 5.61 14.05 -22.58
CA ALA A 498 6.80 14.29 -23.40
C ALA A 498 7.74 13.07 -23.44
N LEU A 499 7.90 12.37 -22.31
CA LEU A 499 8.66 11.12 -22.22
C LEU A 499 7.99 9.99 -23.01
N ARG A 500 6.66 9.89 -23.01
CA ARG A 500 5.91 8.96 -23.87
C ARG A 500 6.04 9.30 -25.35
N ASP A 501 6.02 10.58 -25.70
CA ASP A 501 6.18 11.03 -27.08
C ASP A 501 7.54 10.63 -27.68
N ALA A 502 8.58 10.47 -26.84
CA ALA A 502 9.89 9.97 -27.26
C ALA A 502 9.81 8.58 -27.92
N GLU A 503 8.79 7.79 -27.60
CA GLU A 503 8.51 6.49 -28.21
C GLU A 503 8.15 6.61 -29.70
N SER A 504 7.21 7.50 -29.99
CA SER A 504 6.72 7.76 -31.35
C SER A 504 7.60 8.74 -32.14
N GLY A 505 8.33 9.62 -31.45
CA GLY A 505 9.03 10.75 -32.03
C GLY A 505 10.43 10.38 -32.53
N TRP A 506 10.60 10.20 -33.85
CA TRP A 506 11.90 9.87 -34.44
C TRP A 506 13.00 10.88 -34.06
N VAL A 507 12.68 12.18 -34.06
CA VAL A 507 13.63 13.26 -33.71
C VAL A 507 14.07 13.16 -32.26
N ILE A 508 13.13 12.95 -31.34
CA ILE A 508 13.44 12.84 -29.90
C ILE A 508 14.32 11.62 -29.63
N ARG A 509 14.02 10.50 -30.30
CA ARG A 509 14.76 9.25 -30.12
C ARG A 509 16.16 9.26 -30.74
N ASN A 510 16.32 9.86 -31.93
CA ASN A 510 17.52 9.68 -32.74
C ASN A 510 18.39 10.94 -32.89
N MET A 511 17.92 12.12 -32.47
CA MET A 511 18.73 13.34 -32.50
C MET A 511 19.13 13.77 -31.09
N GLU A 512 20.40 14.12 -30.92
CA GLU A 512 20.98 14.64 -29.68
C GLU A 512 20.18 15.83 -29.12
N ILE A 513 19.81 16.80 -29.98
CA ILE A 513 19.01 17.97 -29.60
C ILE A 513 17.65 17.59 -28.99
N GLY A 514 17.03 16.53 -29.48
CA GLY A 514 15.75 16.04 -28.97
C GLY A 514 15.90 15.45 -27.57
N GLN A 515 16.93 14.63 -27.36
CA GLN A 515 17.28 14.05 -26.06
C GLN A 515 17.70 15.12 -25.05
N GLU A 516 18.53 16.09 -25.45
CA GLU A 516 18.94 17.23 -24.62
C GLU A 516 17.76 18.10 -24.19
N THR A 517 16.80 18.34 -25.10
CA THR A 517 15.60 19.11 -24.77
C THR A 517 14.75 18.41 -23.71
N LEU A 518 14.59 17.10 -23.85
CA LEU A 518 13.84 16.28 -22.90
C LEU A 518 14.57 16.17 -21.55
N ALA A 519 15.90 16.01 -21.56
CA ALA A 519 16.75 16.05 -20.38
C ALA A 519 16.59 17.36 -19.62
N ARG A 520 16.71 18.48 -20.33
CA ARG A 520 16.54 19.81 -19.77
C ARG A 520 15.14 20.02 -19.17
N GLN A 521 14.08 19.52 -19.80
CA GLN A 521 12.72 19.62 -19.24
C GLN A 521 12.56 18.83 -17.93
N VAL A 522 13.07 17.59 -17.90
CA VAL A 522 13.07 16.75 -16.69
C VAL A 522 13.90 17.43 -15.60
N GLU A 523 15.08 17.95 -15.93
CA GLU A 523 15.95 18.66 -14.99
C GLU A 523 15.34 19.96 -14.48
N GLU A 524 14.74 20.79 -15.34
CA GLU A 524 14.07 22.05 -14.97
C GLU A 524 12.90 21.78 -14.01
N HIS A 525 12.10 20.75 -14.27
CA HIS A 525 11.02 20.35 -13.37
C HIS A 525 11.54 19.88 -12.01
N LEU A 526 12.50 18.96 -12.02
CA LEU A 526 13.10 18.47 -10.79
C LEU A 526 13.85 19.58 -10.06
N ALA A 527 14.42 20.57 -10.76
CA ALA A 527 15.04 21.74 -10.16
C ALA A 527 14.01 22.59 -9.39
N GLY A 528 12.79 22.72 -9.91
CA GLY A 528 11.65 23.36 -9.26
C GLY A 528 11.08 22.56 -8.08
N VAL A 529 11.35 21.26 -8.01
CA VAL A 529 11.02 20.41 -6.85
C VAL A 529 12.12 20.54 -5.78
N PRO A 530 11.77 20.75 -4.50
CA PRO A 530 12.74 20.76 -3.41
C PRO A 530 13.67 19.54 -3.48
N PRO A 531 15.00 19.68 -3.31
CA PRO A 531 15.95 18.57 -3.35
C PRO A 531 15.50 17.28 -2.63
N PRO A 532 14.93 17.34 -1.41
CA PRO A 532 14.47 16.13 -0.71
C PRO A 532 13.29 15.43 -1.39
N GLN A 533 12.53 16.10 -2.26
CA GLN A 533 11.31 15.59 -2.91
C GLN A 533 11.56 15.09 -4.35
N ARG A 534 12.70 15.44 -4.94
CA ARG A 534 13.05 15.06 -6.32
C ARG A 534 12.99 13.55 -6.55
N TYR A 535 13.29 12.78 -5.51
CA TYR A 535 13.19 11.32 -5.57
C TYR A 535 11.75 10.83 -5.70
N GLY A 536 10.86 11.27 -4.78
CA GLY A 536 9.45 10.91 -4.83
C GLY A 536 8.81 11.33 -6.15
N GLU A 537 9.26 12.44 -6.72
CA GLU A 537 8.82 12.89 -8.03
C GLU A 537 9.30 11.98 -9.18
N ARG A 538 10.57 11.54 -9.16
CA ARG A 538 11.07 10.53 -10.10
C ARG A 538 10.30 9.21 -9.97
N GLU A 539 9.96 8.77 -8.76
CA GLU A 539 9.12 7.58 -8.55
C GLU A 539 7.71 7.75 -9.09
N ALA A 540 7.09 8.92 -8.90
CA ALA A 540 5.77 9.21 -9.43
C ALA A 540 5.77 9.19 -10.97
N MET A 541 6.76 9.82 -11.60
CA MET A 541 6.97 9.75 -13.06
C MET A 541 7.17 8.31 -13.52
N ALA A 542 8.04 7.55 -12.84
CA ALA A 542 8.28 6.14 -13.12
C ALA A 542 7.00 5.29 -13.02
N GLY A 543 6.15 5.54 -12.02
CA GLY A 543 4.86 4.85 -11.86
C GLY A 543 3.89 5.14 -13.01
N LEU A 544 3.84 6.38 -13.50
CA LEU A 544 3.00 6.76 -14.63
C LEU A 544 3.51 6.21 -15.98
N LEU A 545 4.83 6.15 -16.16
CA LEU A 545 5.48 5.58 -17.35
C LEU A 545 5.39 4.05 -17.38
N ALA A 546 5.37 3.40 -16.22
CA ALA A 546 5.24 1.94 -16.12
C ALA A 546 3.88 1.41 -16.62
N ARG A 547 2.86 2.29 -16.72
CA ARG A 547 1.55 1.96 -17.31
C ARG A 547 1.55 2.02 -18.84
N THR A 548 2.58 2.62 -19.44
CA THR A 548 2.69 2.74 -20.90
C THR A 548 3.26 1.46 -21.48
N ARG A 549 2.67 1.01 -22.59
CA ARG A 549 3.24 -0.05 -23.42
C ARG A 549 4.28 0.57 -24.35
N TRP A 550 5.51 0.08 -24.25
CA TRP A 550 6.63 0.54 -25.08
C TRP A 550 6.81 -0.44 -26.24
N SER A 551 7.12 0.05 -27.43
CA SER A 551 7.60 -0.82 -28.51
C SER A 551 9.04 -1.24 -28.19
N ALA A 552 9.40 -2.46 -28.54
CA ALA A 552 10.73 -2.99 -28.23
C ALA A 552 11.80 -2.21 -29.01
N GLY A 553 12.48 -1.26 -28.37
CA GLY A 553 13.67 -0.62 -28.96
C GLY A 553 14.07 0.74 -28.35
N GLY A 554 15.23 0.79 -27.69
CA GLY A 554 16.04 2.00 -27.43
C GLY A 554 15.50 3.06 -26.47
N VAL A 555 14.18 3.18 -26.31
CA VAL A 555 13.59 4.24 -25.46
C VAL A 555 13.79 3.98 -23.98
N GLY A 556 14.00 2.71 -23.61
CA GLY A 556 14.38 2.34 -22.23
C GLY A 556 15.70 2.96 -21.81
N ASP A 557 16.68 3.01 -22.72
CA ASP A 557 17.99 3.60 -22.46
C ASP A 557 17.86 5.12 -22.30
N ILE A 558 17.05 5.78 -23.14
CA ILE A 558 16.76 7.21 -23.03
C ILE A 558 16.07 7.53 -21.70
N LEU A 559 15.00 6.80 -21.34
CA LEU A 559 14.31 7.00 -20.06
C LEU A 559 15.23 6.73 -18.87
N GLN A 560 16.11 5.74 -18.98
CA GLN A 560 17.14 5.46 -17.99
C GLN A 560 18.06 6.66 -17.81
N ASP A 561 18.63 7.19 -18.88
CA ASP A 561 19.58 8.29 -18.83
C ASP A 561 18.93 9.59 -18.32
N LEU A 562 17.65 9.81 -18.63
CA LEU A 562 16.90 10.99 -18.19
C LEU A 562 16.48 10.90 -16.71
N LEU A 563 15.95 9.76 -16.30
CA LEU A 563 15.40 9.58 -14.95
C LEU A 563 16.47 9.12 -13.94
N TRP A 564 17.56 8.52 -14.41
CA TRP A 564 18.67 8.02 -13.60
C TRP A 564 20.02 8.21 -14.32
N PRO A 565 20.45 9.46 -14.59
CA PRO A 565 21.67 9.76 -15.36
C PRO A 565 22.95 9.22 -14.71
N GLU A 566 22.92 8.97 -13.40
CA GLU A 566 24.06 8.46 -12.65
C GLU A 566 23.83 6.99 -12.25
N PRO A 567 24.78 6.08 -12.50
CA PRO A 567 24.71 4.69 -12.03
C PRO A 567 24.55 4.59 -10.50
N GLU A 568 25.04 5.60 -9.78
CA GLU A 568 24.83 5.71 -8.34
C GLU A 568 23.35 5.85 -7.99
N LEU A 569 22.53 6.55 -8.79
CA LEU A 569 21.10 6.67 -8.54
C LEU A 569 20.35 5.36 -8.76
N ILE A 570 20.74 4.58 -9.77
CA ILE A 570 20.18 3.24 -10.03
C ILE A 570 20.47 2.31 -8.85
N SER A 571 21.73 2.28 -8.41
CA SER A 571 22.16 1.44 -7.29
C SER A 571 21.59 1.90 -5.94
N ARG A 572 21.33 3.20 -5.78
CA ARG A 572 20.64 3.75 -4.62
C ARG A 572 19.15 3.43 -4.61
N HIS A 573 18.50 3.29 -5.77
CA HIS A 573 17.05 3.18 -5.86
C HIS A 573 16.55 2.16 -6.92
N PRO A 574 16.80 0.86 -6.70
CA PRO A 574 16.56 -0.17 -7.70
C PRO A 574 15.08 -0.40 -8.02
N ALA A 575 14.15 -0.12 -7.08
CA ALA A 575 12.72 -0.41 -7.25
C ALA A 575 12.03 0.49 -8.28
N ALA A 576 12.30 1.80 -8.26
CA ALA A 576 11.75 2.77 -9.22
C ALA A 576 12.27 2.46 -10.63
N PHE A 577 13.58 2.22 -10.74
CA PHE A 577 14.21 1.79 -11.98
C PHE A 577 13.61 0.49 -12.51
N ALA A 578 13.50 -0.55 -11.67
CA ALA A 578 12.95 -1.85 -12.08
C ALA A 578 11.48 -1.81 -12.52
N ARG A 579 10.68 -0.83 -12.08
CA ARG A 579 9.32 -0.60 -12.59
C ARG A 579 9.34 -0.17 -14.05
N VAL A 580 10.08 0.89 -14.38
CA VAL A 580 10.19 1.40 -15.76
C VAL A 580 10.95 0.41 -16.63
N TYR A 581 12.03 -0.18 -16.14
CA TYR A 581 12.81 -1.14 -16.91
C TYR A 581 11.97 -2.34 -17.34
N ARG A 582 11.09 -2.87 -16.47
CA ARG A 582 10.17 -3.96 -16.82
C ARG A 582 9.14 -3.54 -17.86
N SER A 583 8.55 -2.35 -17.74
CA SER A 583 7.57 -1.89 -18.73
C SER A 583 8.20 -1.69 -20.10
N VAL A 584 9.44 -1.22 -20.15
CA VAL A 584 10.11 -0.92 -21.42
C VAL A 584 10.75 -2.14 -22.07
N SER A 585 11.46 -2.97 -21.30
CA SER A 585 12.23 -4.10 -21.86
C SER A 585 11.42 -5.38 -22.01
N GLY A 586 10.27 -5.49 -21.32
CA GLY A 586 9.55 -6.77 -21.16
C GLY A 586 10.34 -7.83 -20.38
N ALA A 587 11.58 -7.54 -19.96
CA ALA A 587 12.50 -8.46 -19.30
C ALA A 587 12.64 -8.15 -17.80
N SER A 588 12.98 -9.17 -17.01
CA SER A 588 13.30 -9.00 -15.60
C SER A 588 14.68 -8.35 -15.43
N PHE A 589 14.75 -7.26 -14.66
CA PHE A 589 15.94 -6.43 -14.36
C PHE A 589 17.26 -7.19 -14.13
N GLY A 590 17.21 -8.34 -13.45
CA GLY A 590 18.41 -9.12 -13.09
C GLY A 590 19.22 -9.69 -14.27
N ALA A 591 18.65 -9.78 -15.46
CA ALA A 591 19.34 -10.31 -16.63
C ALA A 591 20.22 -9.28 -17.36
N ALA A 592 19.92 -7.98 -17.24
CA ALA A 592 20.49 -6.97 -18.13
C ALA A 592 21.66 -6.18 -17.54
N THR A 593 21.67 -5.90 -16.23
CA THR A 593 22.68 -4.99 -15.66
C THR A 593 23.93 -5.70 -15.14
N GLY A 594 23.93 -7.04 -15.06
CA GLY A 594 25.01 -7.80 -14.40
C GLY A 594 25.15 -7.50 -12.90
N VAL A 595 24.37 -6.56 -12.36
CA VAL A 595 24.23 -6.28 -10.94
C VAL A 595 23.48 -7.46 -10.35
N THR A 596 24.23 -8.42 -9.83
CA THR A 596 23.69 -9.41 -8.90
C THR A 596 23.28 -8.61 -7.68
N ILE A 597 21.98 -8.30 -7.54
CA ILE A 597 21.45 -7.86 -6.26
C ILE A 597 21.69 -9.06 -5.32
N THR A 598 22.76 -9.00 -4.53
CA THR A 598 23.12 -10.06 -3.61
C THR A 598 21.95 -10.30 -2.68
N ALA A 599 21.45 -11.54 -2.65
CA ALA A 599 20.28 -12.03 -1.91
C ALA A 599 19.98 -11.23 -0.62
N ASP A 600 18.92 -10.42 -0.68
CA ASP A 600 18.43 -9.60 0.42
C ASP A 600 17.09 -10.17 0.92
N PRO A 601 16.98 -10.59 2.19
CA PRO A 601 15.72 -11.11 2.74
C PRO A 601 14.65 -10.04 3.00
N LEU A 602 14.95 -8.74 2.86
CA LEU A 602 14.03 -7.65 3.25
C LEU A 602 13.71 -6.63 2.14
N ALA A 603 14.20 -6.78 0.90
CA ALA A 603 13.91 -5.86 -0.20
C ALA A 603 12.62 -6.21 -0.97
N PRO A 604 11.59 -5.34 -0.96
CA PRO A 604 10.35 -5.49 -1.71
C PRO A 604 10.52 -5.81 -3.21
N ALA A 605 11.44 -5.12 -3.87
CA ALA A 605 11.68 -5.26 -5.31
C ALA A 605 12.32 -6.60 -5.72
N MET A 606 13.03 -7.25 -4.79
CA MET A 606 13.68 -8.54 -5.02
C MET A 606 12.77 -9.73 -4.80
N VAL A 607 11.80 -9.63 -3.87
CA VAL A 607 10.75 -10.65 -3.70
C VAL A 607 10.11 -10.96 -5.05
N ALA A 608 9.83 -9.95 -5.88
CA ALA A 608 9.28 -10.15 -7.22
C ALA A 608 10.17 -10.95 -8.20
N SER A 609 11.51 -10.94 -8.03
CA SER A 609 12.46 -11.61 -8.94
C SER A 609 13.09 -12.89 -8.37
N THR A 610 13.04 -13.10 -7.05
CA THR A 610 13.60 -14.28 -6.36
C THR A 610 12.54 -15.28 -5.90
N LEU A 611 11.26 -14.99 -6.07
CA LEU A 611 10.17 -15.95 -5.94
C LEU A 611 10.35 -17.04 -7.02
N GLY A 612 11.14 -18.06 -6.68
CA GLY A 612 11.10 -19.34 -7.38
C GLY A 612 9.70 -19.97 -7.28
N PRO A 613 9.49 -21.17 -7.83
CA PRO A 613 8.17 -21.81 -7.92
C PRO A 613 7.50 -22.13 -6.56
N LYS A 614 8.13 -21.81 -5.42
CA LYS A 614 7.55 -21.92 -4.08
C LYS A 614 7.37 -20.52 -3.50
N THR A 615 6.11 -20.11 -3.51
CA THR A 615 5.60 -18.74 -3.58
C THR A 615 5.08 -18.30 -2.22
N GLU A 616 5.90 -17.65 -1.40
CA GLU A 616 5.44 -16.92 -0.19
C GLU A 616 6.32 -15.69 0.06
N ILE A 617 5.72 -14.58 0.51
CA ILE A 617 6.50 -13.46 1.06
C ILE A 617 7.17 -13.99 2.33
N PRO A 618 8.50 -13.84 2.49
CA PRO A 618 9.20 -14.41 3.64
C PRO A 618 8.52 -14.01 4.95
N ALA A 619 8.28 -14.99 5.83
CA ALA A 619 7.61 -14.76 7.11
C ALA A 619 8.29 -13.66 7.94
N ILE A 620 9.61 -13.50 7.78
CA ILE A 620 10.37 -12.42 8.39
C ILE A 620 9.88 -11.04 7.92
N THR A 621 9.72 -10.83 6.62
CA THR A 621 9.28 -9.55 6.05
C THR A 621 7.86 -9.22 6.50
N THR A 622 6.95 -10.20 6.56
CA THR A 622 5.56 -9.98 7.01
C THR A 622 5.42 -9.78 8.52
N THR A 623 6.41 -10.21 9.30
CA THR A 623 6.44 -10.06 10.77
C THR A 623 6.96 -8.68 11.17
N TYR A 624 7.98 -8.18 10.49
CA TYR A 624 8.74 -7.02 10.96
C TYR A 624 8.63 -5.78 10.10
N CYS A 625 8.07 -5.86 8.88
CA CYS A 625 7.88 -4.67 8.07
C CYS A 625 6.45 -4.13 8.24
N GLY A 626 6.33 -2.80 8.19
CA GLY A 626 5.04 -2.14 8.10
C GLY A 626 4.27 -2.58 6.86
N ASP A 627 2.94 -2.56 6.94
CA ASP A 627 2.02 -2.96 5.87
C ASP A 627 2.24 -2.18 4.57
N GLU A 628 2.53 -0.89 4.65
CA GLU A 628 2.86 -0.01 3.51
C GLU A 628 4.02 -0.54 2.68
N SER A 629 5.11 -0.93 3.33
CA SER A 629 6.31 -1.41 2.64
C SER A 629 6.10 -2.75 1.95
N LEU A 630 5.01 -3.46 2.29
CA LEU A 630 4.63 -4.74 1.74
C LEU A 630 3.61 -4.63 0.59
N VAL A 631 3.11 -3.44 0.25
CA VAL A 631 2.09 -3.26 -0.80
C VAL A 631 2.58 -3.78 -2.15
N ALA A 632 3.73 -3.31 -2.63
CA ALA A 632 4.26 -3.73 -3.94
C ALA A 632 4.60 -5.24 -4.00
N PRO A 633 5.28 -5.84 -2.99
CA PRO A 633 5.49 -7.29 -2.94
C PRO A 633 4.21 -8.09 -2.93
N ARG A 634 3.21 -7.66 -2.15
CA ARG A 634 1.90 -8.31 -2.09
C ARG A 634 1.18 -8.21 -3.41
N LEU A 635 1.27 -7.09 -4.13
CA LEU A 635 0.62 -6.94 -5.43
C LEU A 635 1.24 -7.84 -6.50
N VAL A 636 2.57 -8.04 -6.45
CA VAL A 636 3.22 -9.05 -7.30
C VAL A 636 2.76 -10.44 -6.87
N TYR A 637 2.79 -10.71 -5.56
CA TYR A 637 2.41 -12.00 -4.99
C TYR A 637 0.96 -12.39 -5.34
N SER A 638 0.01 -11.45 -5.29
CA SER A 638 -1.39 -11.69 -5.65
C SER A 638 -1.56 -12.09 -7.12
N ARG A 639 -0.60 -11.78 -8.00
CA ARG A 639 -0.62 -12.16 -9.41
C ARG A 639 0.05 -13.51 -9.67
N VAL A 640 1.09 -13.84 -8.89
CA VAL A 640 1.98 -14.98 -9.20
C VAL A 640 1.87 -16.16 -8.23
N ALA A 641 1.17 -16.01 -7.09
CA ALA A 641 1.02 -17.11 -6.14
C ALA A 641 0.34 -18.31 -6.83
N ALA A 642 0.83 -19.53 -6.55
CA ALA A 642 0.36 -20.73 -7.25
C ALA A 642 -1.10 -21.06 -6.88
N ASP A 643 -1.44 -20.88 -5.60
CA ASP A 643 -2.77 -21.13 -5.06
C ASP A 643 -3.72 -19.94 -5.28
N ALA A 644 -4.88 -20.20 -5.87
CA ALA A 644 -5.89 -19.18 -6.18
C ALA A 644 -6.45 -18.53 -4.91
N ALA A 645 -6.69 -19.32 -3.85
CA ALA A 645 -7.19 -18.79 -2.60
C ALA A 645 -6.21 -17.79 -1.98
N THR A 646 -4.90 -18.06 -2.07
CA THR A 646 -3.84 -17.17 -1.61
C THR A 646 -3.73 -15.91 -2.49
N ARG A 647 -3.87 -16.03 -3.82
CA ARG A 647 -3.94 -14.87 -4.73
C ARG A 647 -5.10 -13.94 -4.36
N ARG A 648 -6.32 -14.49 -4.27
CA ARG A 648 -7.54 -13.76 -3.93
C ARG A 648 -7.46 -13.13 -2.54
N ARG A 649 -7.03 -13.88 -1.51
CA ARG A 649 -6.84 -13.36 -0.14
C ARG A 649 -5.88 -12.16 -0.12
N THR A 650 -4.77 -12.27 -0.83
CA THR A 650 -3.77 -11.18 -0.91
C THR A 650 -4.34 -9.97 -1.65
N ALA A 651 -5.04 -10.20 -2.76
CA ALA A 651 -5.71 -9.14 -3.51
C ALA A 651 -6.78 -8.42 -2.68
N ILE A 652 -7.61 -9.15 -1.92
CA ILE A 652 -8.61 -8.57 -1.01
C ILE A 652 -7.94 -7.74 0.08
N GLY A 653 -6.88 -8.28 0.72
CA GLY A 653 -6.12 -7.55 1.73
C GLY A 653 -5.57 -6.23 1.20
N LEU A 654 -5.01 -6.23 -0.02
CA LEU A 654 -4.58 -5.01 -0.70
C LEU A 654 -5.74 -4.09 -1.05
N ALA A 655 -6.85 -4.63 -1.52
CA ALA A 655 -8.02 -3.85 -1.88
C ALA A 655 -8.58 -3.08 -0.66
N VAL A 656 -8.43 -3.59 0.57
CA VAL A 656 -8.89 -2.88 1.77
C VAL A 656 -7.81 -2.01 2.45
N THR A 657 -6.51 -2.20 2.20
CA THR A 657 -5.45 -1.44 2.91
C THR A 657 -4.51 -0.62 2.02
N ALA A 658 -4.47 -0.87 0.71
CA ALA A 658 -3.52 -0.22 -0.18
C ALA A 658 -3.95 1.22 -0.56
N PRO A 659 -2.99 2.08 -0.95
CA PRO A 659 -3.30 3.35 -1.60
C PRO A 659 -4.12 3.14 -2.87
N ALA A 660 -4.88 4.15 -3.29
CA ALA A 660 -5.87 4.04 -4.38
C ALA A 660 -5.34 3.34 -5.66
N PRO A 661 -4.18 3.69 -6.24
CA PRO A 661 -3.76 3.05 -7.49
C PRO A 661 -3.40 1.57 -7.33
N GLU A 662 -2.72 1.17 -6.24
CA GLU A 662 -2.44 -0.25 -5.97
C GLU A 662 -3.69 -1.02 -5.57
N ARG A 663 -4.66 -0.34 -4.96
CA ARG A 663 -5.96 -0.90 -4.60
C ARG A 663 -6.76 -1.30 -5.82
N VAL A 664 -6.85 -0.42 -6.82
CA VAL A 664 -7.49 -0.71 -8.10
C VAL A 664 -6.74 -1.82 -8.82
N ALA A 665 -5.41 -1.80 -8.83
CA ALA A 665 -4.62 -2.88 -9.42
C ALA A 665 -4.81 -4.24 -8.71
N ALA A 666 -5.12 -4.24 -7.41
CA ALA A 666 -5.46 -5.45 -6.66
C ALA A 666 -6.87 -5.94 -6.99
N LEU A 667 -7.85 -5.04 -7.12
CA LEU A 667 -9.20 -5.37 -7.59
C LEU A 667 -9.16 -5.94 -9.01
N ASP A 668 -8.38 -5.35 -9.92
CA ASP A 668 -8.16 -5.90 -11.26
C ASP A 668 -7.60 -7.33 -11.21
N THR A 669 -6.62 -7.56 -10.32
CA THR A 669 -6.02 -8.88 -10.15
C THR A 669 -7.06 -9.89 -9.63
N LEU A 670 -7.92 -9.48 -8.69
CA LEU A 670 -9.01 -10.30 -8.18
C LEU A 670 -10.03 -10.64 -9.28
N MET A 671 -10.48 -9.63 -10.02
CA MET A 671 -11.46 -9.79 -11.10
C MET A 671 -10.92 -10.67 -12.23
N ALA A 672 -9.67 -10.45 -12.64
CA ALA A 672 -9.02 -11.27 -13.66
C ALA A 672 -8.89 -12.75 -13.24
N ASP A 673 -8.61 -13.02 -11.96
CA ASP A 673 -8.53 -14.38 -11.44
C ASP A 673 -9.90 -15.09 -11.41
N ILE A 674 -10.97 -14.36 -11.07
CA ILE A 674 -12.36 -14.84 -11.11
C ILE A 674 -12.78 -15.14 -12.57
N THR A 675 -12.53 -14.21 -13.49
CA THR A 675 -12.83 -14.38 -14.92
C THR A 675 -12.06 -15.55 -15.52
N ALA A 676 -10.76 -15.67 -15.24
CA ALA A 676 -9.94 -16.79 -15.72
C ALA A 676 -10.40 -18.16 -15.20
N SER A 677 -11.15 -18.17 -14.09
CA SER A 677 -11.75 -19.37 -13.51
C SER A 677 -13.15 -19.69 -14.08
N GLY A 678 -13.72 -18.81 -14.92
CA GLY A 678 -15.07 -18.95 -15.48
C GLY A 678 -16.19 -18.71 -14.48
N GLU A 679 -15.95 -17.91 -13.43
CA GLU A 679 -16.87 -17.68 -12.32
C GLU A 679 -17.66 -16.36 -12.48
N ASP A 680 -18.38 -16.20 -13.61
CA ASP A 680 -19.05 -14.94 -14.00
C ASP A 680 -20.09 -14.43 -12.99
N GLU A 681 -20.76 -15.34 -12.27
CA GLU A 681 -21.70 -14.97 -11.21
C GLU A 681 -21.00 -14.29 -10.03
N ARG A 682 -19.88 -14.86 -9.58
CA ARG A 682 -19.05 -14.26 -8.52
C ARG A 682 -18.45 -12.93 -8.95
N ARG A 683 -18.09 -12.81 -10.23
CA ARG A 683 -17.64 -11.55 -10.80
C ARG A 683 -18.72 -10.47 -10.63
N ARG A 684 -19.97 -10.77 -11.00
CA ARG A 684 -21.11 -9.87 -10.83
C ARG A 684 -21.34 -9.50 -9.37
N GLU A 685 -21.28 -10.47 -8.46
CA GLU A 685 -21.40 -10.21 -7.01
C GLU A 685 -20.30 -9.28 -6.48
N VAL A 686 -19.05 -9.42 -6.95
CA VAL A 686 -17.97 -8.49 -6.59
C VAL A 686 -18.27 -7.08 -7.14
N VAL A 687 -18.76 -6.95 -8.37
CA VAL A 687 -19.16 -5.66 -8.93
C VAL A 687 -20.28 -5.04 -8.11
N ASP A 688 -21.32 -5.79 -7.77
CA ASP A 688 -22.44 -5.31 -6.96
C ASP A 688 -21.96 -4.78 -5.60
N LEU A 689 -21.01 -5.46 -4.96
CA LEU A 689 -20.38 -4.97 -3.74
C LEU A 689 -19.60 -3.66 -3.95
N LEU A 690 -18.78 -3.58 -5.01
CA LEU A 690 -18.03 -2.34 -5.32
C LEU A 690 -18.98 -1.17 -5.59
N LEU A 691 -20.07 -1.41 -6.31
CA LEU A 691 -21.14 -0.45 -6.57
C LEU A 691 -21.87 -0.07 -5.27
N ALA A 692 -22.06 -0.99 -4.33
CA ALA A 692 -22.62 -0.69 -3.01
C ALA A 692 -21.72 0.24 -2.16
N GLY A 693 -20.51 0.55 -2.62
CA GLY A 693 -19.63 1.54 -2.01
C GLY A 693 -18.78 0.98 -0.87
N LEU A 694 -18.28 -0.25 -1.03
CA LEU A 694 -17.33 -0.84 -0.10
C LEU A 694 -16.19 0.14 0.22
N VAL A 695 -15.70 0.07 1.46
CA VAL A 695 -14.65 0.97 1.95
C VAL A 695 -13.32 0.27 2.17
N ALA A 696 -12.25 1.04 1.99
CA ALA A 696 -10.91 0.70 2.39
C ALA A 696 -10.46 1.56 3.58
N LEU A 697 -9.45 1.09 4.29
CA LEU A 697 -8.74 1.83 5.33
C LEU A 697 -7.26 1.92 4.92
N PRO A 698 -6.90 2.87 4.04
CA PRO A 698 -5.57 2.94 3.47
C PRO A 698 -4.51 3.23 4.54
N ALA A 699 -3.34 2.68 4.34
CA ALA A 699 -2.23 2.92 5.24
C ALA A 699 -1.84 4.41 5.29
N GLY A 700 -1.44 4.87 6.48
CA GLY A 700 -1.13 6.28 6.76
C GLY A 700 -2.35 7.22 6.84
N GLN A 701 -3.56 6.76 6.50
CA GLN A 701 -4.78 7.54 6.66
C GLN A 701 -5.50 7.16 7.96
N THR A 702 -6.32 8.04 8.52
CA THR A 702 -7.15 7.77 9.70
C THR A 702 -8.64 7.81 9.37
N ARG A 703 -8.98 7.73 8.08
CA ARG A 703 -10.35 7.75 7.59
C ARG A 703 -10.55 6.66 6.55
N ALA A 704 -11.70 5.99 6.63
CA ALA A 704 -12.12 5.05 5.59
C ALA A 704 -12.58 5.81 4.33
N GLU A 705 -12.13 5.36 3.17
CA GLU A 705 -12.44 5.90 1.84
C GLU A 705 -13.16 4.85 0.99
N PRO A 706 -13.94 5.22 -0.04
CA PRO A 706 -14.44 4.27 -1.02
C PRO A 706 -13.31 3.44 -1.63
N MET A 707 -13.53 2.14 -1.89
CA MET A 707 -12.53 1.27 -2.52
C MET A 707 -12.14 1.77 -3.90
N VAL A 708 -13.07 2.29 -4.68
CA VAL A 708 -12.79 2.92 -5.97
C VAL A 708 -13.31 4.35 -5.90
N THR A 709 -12.39 5.31 -5.96
CA THR A 709 -12.74 6.74 -5.87
C THR A 709 -13.02 7.36 -7.24
N ASP A 710 -12.43 6.77 -8.28
CA ASP A 710 -12.56 7.23 -9.65
C ASP A 710 -13.69 6.49 -10.38
N MET A 711 -14.54 7.22 -11.09
CA MET A 711 -15.71 6.63 -11.74
C MET A 711 -15.33 5.81 -12.97
N ASP A 712 -14.29 6.24 -13.71
CA ASP A 712 -13.85 5.54 -14.92
C ASP A 712 -13.17 4.22 -14.53
N GLU A 713 -12.41 4.20 -13.44
CA GLU A 713 -11.89 2.96 -12.86
C GLU A 713 -13.00 2.01 -12.40
N LEU A 714 -14.09 2.54 -11.82
CA LEU A 714 -15.24 1.74 -11.40
C LEU A 714 -16.01 1.17 -12.59
N LEU A 715 -16.28 1.99 -13.62
CA LEU A 715 -16.85 1.54 -14.90
C LEU A 715 -15.99 0.44 -15.54
N ARG A 716 -14.67 0.65 -15.57
CA ARG A 716 -13.71 -0.30 -16.14
C ARG A 716 -13.75 -1.65 -15.42
N LEU A 717 -13.77 -1.64 -14.09
CA LEU A 717 -13.91 -2.85 -13.27
C LEU A 717 -15.27 -3.53 -13.49
N ALA A 718 -16.35 -2.75 -13.45
CA ALA A 718 -17.72 -3.23 -13.56
C ALA A 718 -18.01 -3.89 -14.91
N LEU A 719 -17.48 -3.34 -16.01
CA LEU A 719 -17.77 -3.79 -17.37
C LEU A 719 -16.64 -4.60 -18.02
N HIS A 720 -15.58 -4.89 -17.26
CA HIS A 720 -14.41 -5.61 -17.76
C HIS A 720 -13.80 -4.93 -19.01
N LEU A 721 -13.68 -3.61 -18.97
CA LEU A 721 -13.04 -2.87 -20.05
C LEU A 721 -11.54 -3.09 -19.92
N ASP A 722 -11.00 -4.09 -20.62
CA ASP A 722 -9.56 -4.34 -20.63
C ASP A 722 -8.85 -3.12 -21.20
N ALA A 723 -7.86 -2.60 -20.48
CA ALA A 723 -6.97 -1.54 -20.98
C ALA A 723 -6.07 -2.02 -22.14
N ALA A 724 -6.16 -3.30 -22.51
CA ALA A 724 -5.24 -3.98 -23.44
C ALA A 724 -5.87 -4.33 -24.80
N ASP A 725 -7.19 -4.28 -24.93
CA ASP A 725 -7.89 -4.48 -26.20
C ASP A 725 -8.15 -3.12 -26.87
N GLU A 726 -7.08 -2.34 -27.10
CA GLU A 726 -7.16 -1.28 -28.10
C GLU A 726 -7.50 -1.93 -29.45
N PRO A 727 -8.56 -1.49 -30.14
CA PRO A 727 -8.83 -1.99 -31.49
C PRO A 727 -7.65 -1.59 -32.39
N GLU A 728 -6.97 -2.60 -32.97
CA GLU A 728 -5.90 -2.43 -33.98
C GLU A 728 -6.28 -1.45 -35.11
#